data_AF-A0A8H7VNF8-F1
#
_entry.id   AF-A0A8H7VNF8-F1
#
_cell.length_a   1.000
_cell.length_b   1.000
_cell.length_c   1.000
_cell.angle_alpha   90.00
_cell.angle_beta   90.00
_cell.angle_gamma   90.00
#
_symmetry.space_group_name_H-M   'P 1'
#
loop_
_entity.id
_entity.type
_entity.pdbx_description
1 polymer ?
#
loop_
_entity_poly.entity_id
_entity_poly.type
_entity_poly.pdbx_seq_one_letter_code
_entity_poly.pdbx_strand_id
1 'polypeptide(L)'
;MLKTVIKITGALVAIYAAIIAILSFDTPQRCLMFLHWVKFPLHPQYEALETFGFGHNAGRNIKIQTSDNVTLGAWHFLPSEYYEKLQLRTETNVPEQVYDNALGDSQYDTIIYFHGNALDRTAPWRIDLYKLMKNCIESTPSESGLRLDAQATLSWLNYRNVPNSRIILIGHSLGTGVATTLAYDMTLSDNPAKGLILKAGYSSMATLIFEYNVVPYFPILSPLKRIPELEQWLLSKLNHKFDSLSKIEHVTCPLLIIYGATDMEIPIQNSHRLFVRAVSRTNSSSIEELQASNRITRTVIPNEAIVYSSKSPKVTMIELVTAHHNNVGYFDFTYQSMKDMLASLSPRNQRKLNQLSYPNFFEGASLATDSNPPAQKRGTSISQSIKSKDRRKWSATSEDSHLSNMTPITPPAESSNRGIHLNNSPYCNSKIDFEIISGRRYQSSPGAHFYLPCDDDEADRLVIMHFLIKYAFNGNVVAPVIQNLQVKLEQNKSYRPKVLDVGCGPGTWILEMATEFPHSEFHGIDLRTMFPSTIKPQNTYFLQHDFFQGLPYADMSFEFVRMRSMLGFITQKQLLFLLSEIQRVLKPLGYIELLDVEYQIHRPGPICESILNQQLQNTMQKKGIDFLASHHLSTLLMTQPADGGFIDVHQHRVTIPIGWGGQLGEVHAQNLCSFLQSIHPTIKNYMNQNDPQDTDIDTLIADAVKECTTMQSHMNWFVCYGQKPANNVFTVTPPPSVKNMIPNDYPPSMITPLASPNTSSIDLKQYQQQNENTWDSINDFVDGYTD
;
A
#
# COMPACT_ATOMS: atom_id res chain seq x y z
N MET A 1 -19.22 16.33 -35.61
CA MET A 1 -18.96 15.05 -34.92
C MET A 1 -17.85 14.23 -35.62
N LEU A 2 -18.03 13.77 -36.86
CA LEU A 2 -17.03 12.94 -37.57
C LEU A 2 -15.62 13.59 -37.68
N LYS A 3 -15.54 14.88 -38.05
CA LYS A 3 -14.25 15.61 -38.10
C LYS A 3 -13.56 15.69 -36.72
N THR A 4 -14.33 15.79 -35.65
CA THR A 4 -13.82 15.83 -34.26
C THR A 4 -13.30 14.47 -33.84
N VAL A 5 -14.05 13.39 -34.15
CA VAL A 5 -13.62 12.01 -33.91
C VAL A 5 -12.33 11.70 -34.68
N ILE A 6 -12.25 12.04 -35.96
CA ILE A 6 -11.03 11.85 -36.78
C ILE A 6 -9.83 12.58 -36.17
N LYS A 7 -10.01 13.83 -35.70
CA LYS A 7 -8.93 14.59 -35.05
C LYS A 7 -8.47 13.96 -33.73
N ILE A 8 -9.41 13.54 -32.88
CA ILE A 8 -9.11 12.90 -31.59
C ILE A 8 -8.41 11.56 -31.82
N THR A 9 -8.93 10.71 -32.72
CA THR A 9 -8.31 9.44 -33.08
C THR A 9 -6.92 9.64 -33.68
N GLY A 10 -6.75 10.62 -34.58
CA GLY A 10 -5.44 10.95 -35.14
C GLY A 10 -4.43 11.40 -34.08
N ALA A 11 -4.86 12.21 -33.11
CA ALA A 11 -4.01 12.63 -31.99
C ALA A 11 -3.61 11.46 -31.10
N LEU A 12 -4.54 10.56 -30.76
CA LEU A 12 -4.26 9.36 -29.97
C LEU A 12 -3.28 8.42 -30.69
N VAL A 13 -3.43 8.21 -32.00
CA VAL A 13 -2.49 7.42 -32.80
C VAL A 13 -1.11 8.07 -32.85
N ALA A 14 -1.03 9.40 -32.99
CA ALA A 14 0.25 10.12 -32.98
C ALA A 14 0.95 10.03 -31.62
N ILE A 15 0.22 10.19 -30.51
CA ILE A 15 0.74 10.01 -29.14
C ILE A 15 1.26 8.58 -28.96
N TYR A 16 0.49 7.59 -29.39
CA TYR A 16 0.88 6.19 -29.31
C TYR A 16 2.17 5.92 -30.10
N ALA A 17 2.26 6.39 -31.35
CA ALA A 17 3.47 6.27 -32.17
C ALA A 17 4.68 6.97 -31.53
N ALA A 18 4.48 8.13 -30.89
CA ALA A 18 5.52 8.82 -30.16
C ALA A 18 6.02 8.01 -28.94
N ILE A 19 5.12 7.36 -28.18
CA ILE A 19 5.49 6.46 -27.08
C ILE A 19 6.34 5.29 -27.60
N ILE A 20 5.94 4.63 -28.70
CA ILE A 20 6.73 3.54 -29.30
C ILE A 20 8.11 4.01 -29.76
N ALA A 21 8.18 5.19 -30.37
CA ALA A 21 9.44 5.77 -30.82
C ALA A 21 10.36 6.10 -29.63
N ILE A 22 9.82 6.64 -28.54
CA ILE A 22 10.57 6.91 -27.30
C ILE A 22 11.08 5.61 -26.67
N LEU A 23 10.24 4.58 -26.61
CA LEU A 23 10.62 3.25 -26.10
C LEU A 23 11.63 2.51 -26.98
N SER A 24 11.97 3.02 -28.16
CA SER A 24 13.03 2.46 -29.00
C SER A 24 14.44 2.90 -28.58
N PHE A 25 14.56 3.83 -27.62
CA PHE A 25 15.83 4.28 -27.09
C PHE A 25 16.17 3.60 -25.75
N ASP A 26 17.46 3.39 -25.52
CA ASP A 26 17.99 2.69 -24.35
C ASP A 26 17.61 3.35 -23.02
N THR A 27 17.79 4.67 -22.91
CA THR A 27 17.54 5.40 -21.67
C THR A 27 16.08 5.25 -21.23
N PRO A 28 15.04 5.60 -22.03
CA PRO A 28 13.65 5.35 -21.66
C PRO A 28 13.31 3.89 -21.30
N GLN A 29 13.92 2.90 -21.98
CA GLN A 29 13.73 1.49 -21.64
C GLN A 29 14.27 1.16 -20.24
N ARG A 30 15.54 1.52 -19.95
CA ARG A 30 16.16 1.31 -18.63
C ARG A 30 15.40 2.01 -17.53
N CYS A 31 14.99 3.24 -17.83
CA CYS A 31 14.19 4.09 -17.01
C CYS A 31 12.89 3.37 -16.58
N LEU A 32 12.07 2.95 -17.54
CA LEU A 32 10.79 2.29 -17.30
C LEU A 32 10.93 0.88 -16.69
N MET A 33 11.97 0.13 -17.09
CA MET A 33 12.15 -1.26 -16.68
C MET A 33 12.64 -1.39 -15.24
N PHE A 34 13.58 -0.53 -14.83
CA PHE A 34 14.18 -0.65 -13.51
C PHE A 34 13.54 0.27 -12.46
N LEU A 35 12.88 1.36 -12.89
CA LEU A 35 12.24 2.34 -11.99
C LEU A 35 13.17 2.81 -10.85
N HIS A 36 14.48 2.83 -11.12
CA HIS A 36 15.54 3.04 -10.15
C HIS A 36 15.59 4.45 -9.53
N TRP A 37 14.82 5.40 -10.08
CA TRP A 37 14.63 6.74 -9.49
C TRP A 37 13.52 6.78 -8.44
N VAL A 38 12.66 5.76 -8.37
CA VAL A 38 11.61 5.68 -7.35
C VAL A 38 12.26 5.12 -6.11
N LYS A 39 12.45 5.95 -5.08
CA LYS A 39 13.02 5.55 -3.79
C LYS A 39 11.99 5.75 -2.68
N PHE A 40 11.89 4.78 -1.80
CA PHE A 40 11.02 4.87 -0.63
C PHE A 40 11.64 4.05 0.52
N PRO A 41 11.99 4.69 1.66
CA PRO A 41 11.85 6.10 1.96
C PRO A 41 12.77 6.98 1.08
N LEU A 42 12.50 8.29 0.98
CA LEU A 42 13.29 9.21 0.15
C LEU A 42 14.74 9.38 0.64
N HIS A 43 14.99 9.15 1.94
CA HIS A 43 16.29 9.25 2.58
C HIS A 43 16.60 7.98 3.40
N PRO A 44 16.95 6.87 2.73
CA PRO A 44 17.18 5.59 3.38
C PRO A 44 18.48 5.58 4.22
N GLN A 45 18.40 5.11 5.46
CA GLN A 45 19.56 4.97 6.36
C GLN A 45 20.16 3.56 6.30
N TYR A 46 20.92 3.26 5.25
CA TYR A 46 21.41 1.90 5.00
C TYR A 46 22.32 1.31 6.11
N GLU A 47 22.94 2.15 6.94
CA GLU A 47 23.80 1.72 8.04
C GLU A 47 23.02 1.38 9.33
N ALA A 48 21.84 1.98 9.53
CA ALA A 48 21.07 1.87 10.76
C ALA A 48 19.91 0.88 10.57
N LEU A 49 20.25 -0.41 10.50
CA LEU A 49 19.32 -1.52 10.29
C LEU A 49 18.16 -1.53 11.31
N GLU A 50 18.40 -1.05 12.52
CA GLU A 50 17.42 -0.94 13.60
C GLU A 50 16.25 -0.02 13.23
N THR A 51 16.48 0.98 12.37
CA THR A 51 15.42 1.89 11.89
C THR A 51 14.39 1.18 11.00
N PHE A 52 14.73 0.00 10.47
CA PHE A 52 13.83 -0.86 9.71
C PHE A 52 13.28 -2.02 10.57
N GLY A 53 13.54 -2.00 11.88
CA GLY A 53 13.05 -3.01 12.83
C GLY A 53 13.86 -4.32 12.84
N PHE A 54 15.09 -4.32 12.34
CA PHE A 54 16.00 -5.44 12.57
C PHE A 54 16.61 -5.38 13.98
N GLY A 55 16.92 -6.55 14.56
CA GLY A 55 17.60 -6.61 15.86
C GLY A 55 18.98 -5.95 15.81
N HIS A 56 19.40 -5.30 16.89
CA HIS A 56 20.72 -4.69 16.99
C HIS A 56 21.82 -5.71 16.70
N ASN A 57 22.77 -5.39 15.83
CA ASN A 57 23.82 -6.30 15.32
C ASN A 57 23.30 -7.56 14.59
N ALA A 58 22.02 -7.63 14.22
CA ALA A 58 21.49 -8.77 13.46
C ALA A 58 22.06 -8.81 12.04
N GLY A 59 22.56 -7.68 11.54
CA GLY A 59 23.26 -7.56 10.28
C GLY A 59 24.15 -6.33 10.19
N ARG A 60 24.75 -6.13 9.03
CA ARG A 60 25.63 -5.01 8.69
C ARG A 60 25.41 -4.56 7.26
N ASN A 61 25.70 -3.29 6.97
CA ASN A 61 25.90 -2.82 5.61
C ASN A 61 27.29 -3.22 5.11
N ILE A 62 27.40 -3.66 3.85
CA ILE A 62 28.63 -4.02 3.17
C ILE A 62 28.69 -3.32 1.82
N LYS A 63 29.90 -3.11 1.33
CA LYS A 63 30.14 -2.55 0.00
C LYS A 63 30.93 -3.55 -0.84
N ILE A 64 30.47 -3.80 -2.06
CA ILE A 64 31.09 -4.77 -2.98
C ILE A 64 31.53 -4.00 -4.23
N GLN A 65 32.78 -4.17 -4.66
CA GLN A 65 33.27 -3.57 -5.90
C GLN A 65 33.05 -4.54 -7.05
N THR A 66 32.47 -4.06 -8.14
CA THR A 66 32.35 -4.81 -9.40
C THR A 66 33.56 -4.58 -10.30
N SER A 67 33.69 -5.43 -11.33
CA SER A 67 34.76 -5.31 -12.33
C SER A 67 34.66 -4.06 -13.20
N ASP A 68 33.48 -3.46 -13.32
CA ASP A 68 33.23 -2.20 -14.03
C ASP A 68 33.30 -0.96 -13.11
N ASN A 69 33.90 -1.12 -11.92
CA ASN A 69 34.15 -0.04 -10.95
C ASN A 69 32.88 0.61 -10.40
N VAL A 70 31.81 -0.18 -10.28
CA VAL A 70 30.59 0.19 -9.57
C VAL A 70 30.68 -0.34 -8.14
N THR A 71 30.33 0.51 -7.17
CA THR A 71 30.21 0.09 -5.77
C THR A 71 28.78 -0.34 -5.50
N LEU A 72 28.60 -1.61 -5.15
CA LEU A 72 27.33 -2.16 -4.70
C LEU A 72 27.16 -1.94 -3.20
N GLY A 73 26.03 -1.44 -2.73
CA GLY A 73 25.72 -1.31 -1.29
C GLY A 73 24.80 -2.44 -0.81
N ALA A 74 25.03 -3.07 0.34
CA ALA A 74 24.34 -4.32 0.65
C ALA A 74 24.17 -4.64 2.12
N TRP A 75 23.19 -5.44 2.47
CA TRP A 75 23.03 -5.99 3.80
C TRP A 75 23.59 -7.40 3.88
N HIS A 76 24.21 -7.71 5.02
CA HIS A 76 24.57 -9.05 5.45
C HIS A 76 24.05 -9.27 6.87
N PHE A 77 23.26 -10.31 7.09
CA PHE A 77 22.48 -10.63 8.27
C PHE A 77 22.91 -12.02 8.72
N LEU A 78 22.97 -12.18 10.04
CA LEU A 78 23.39 -13.39 10.69
C LEU A 78 22.25 -14.42 10.77
N PRO A 79 22.59 -15.73 10.69
CA PRO A 79 21.73 -16.81 11.13
C PRO A 79 21.14 -16.50 12.51
N SER A 80 19.84 -16.68 12.71
CA SER A 80 19.23 -16.38 14.01
C SER A 80 19.85 -17.22 15.13
N GLU A 81 20.16 -18.50 14.89
CA GLU A 81 20.84 -19.36 15.87
C GLU A 81 22.26 -18.84 16.19
N TYR A 82 23.01 -18.39 15.19
CA TYR A 82 24.35 -17.81 15.41
C TYR A 82 24.27 -16.50 16.20
N TYR A 83 23.31 -15.65 15.84
CA TYR A 83 23.03 -14.36 16.48
C TYR A 83 22.61 -14.51 17.95
N GLU A 84 21.69 -15.43 18.23
CA GLU A 84 21.19 -15.73 19.58
C GLU A 84 22.26 -16.40 20.44
N LYS A 85 22.97 -17.39 19.89
CA LYS A 85 24.04 -18.12 20.59
C LYS A 85 25.15 -17.19 21.07
N LEU A 86 25.47 -16.17 20.29
CA LEU A 86 26.49 -15.17 20.63
C LEU A 86 25.94 -13.97 21.41
N GLN A 87 24.63 -13.91 21.67
CA GLN A 87 23.96 -12.83 22.42
C GLN A 87 24.27 -11.43 21.86
N LEU A 88 24.40 -11.31 20.53
CA LEU A 88 24.88 -10.09 19.88
C LEU A 88 23.93 -8.90 20.03
N ARG A 89 22.67 -9.12 20.41
CA ARG A 89 21.67 -8.06 20.60
C ARG A 89 22.07 -7.04 21.65
N THR A 90 22.81 -7.45 22.68
CA THR A 90 23.24 -6.59 23.79
C THR A 90 24.67 -6.07 23.64
N GLU A 91 25.39 -6.55 22.64
CA GLU A 91 26.77 -6.14 22.39
C GLU A 91 26.81 -4.73 21.79
N THR A 92 27.72 -3.90 22.29
CA THR A 92 27.83 -2.50 21.84
C THR A 92 28.74 -2.34 20.62
N ASN A 93 29.66 -3.29 20.40
CA ASN A 93 30.59 -3.26 19.29
C ASN A 93 30.89 -4.69 18.82
N VAL A 94 30.38 -5.05 17.65
CA VAL A 94 30.57 -6.37 17.05
C VAL A 94 31.59 -6.28 15.91
N PRO A 95 32.77 -6.92 16.05
CA PRO A 95 33.78 -6.90 14.98
C PRO A 95 33.26 -7.51 13.68
N GLU A 96 33.70 -6.97 12.54
CA GLU A 96 33.35 -7.52 11.21
C GLU A 96 33.68 -9.01 11.06
N GLN A 97 34.70 -9.48 11.77
CA GLN A 97 35.11 -10.88 11.77
C GLN A 97 34.00 -11.82 12.27
N VAL A 98 33.11 -11.36 13.16
CA VAL A 98 31.97 -12.18 13.63
C VAL A 98 31.04 -12.52 12.47
N TYR A 99 30.77 -11.54 11.63
CA TYR A 99 29.97 -11.71 10.43
C TYR A 99 30.67 -12.59 9.39
N ASP A 100 31.98 -12.39 9.16
CA ASP A 100 32.74 -13.23 8.22
C ASP A 100 32.88 -14.69 8.71
N ASN A 101 32.96 -14.90 10.03
CA ASN A 101 32.99 -16.24 10.62
C ASN A 101 31.67 -16.98 10.41
N ALA A 102 30.53 -16.29 10.53
CA ALA A 102 29.22 -16.88 10.24
C ALA A 102 29.18 -17.41 8.79
N LEU A 103 29.70 -16.64 7.83
CA LEU A 103 29.78 -17.02 6.42
C LEU A 103 30.64 -18.24 6.15
N GLY A 104 31.81 -18.27 6.79
CA GLY A 104 32.74 -19.40 6.69
C GLY A 104 32.21 -20.67 7.38
N ASP A 105 31.26 -20.57 8.30
CA ASP A 105 30.74 -21.71 9.04
C ASP A 105 29.91 -22.62 8.12
N SER A 106 30.42 -23.84 7.94
CA SER A 106 29.81 -24.89 7.11
C SER A 106 28.43 -25.37 7.58
N GLN A 107 28.01 -24.99 8.79
CA GLN A 107 26.68 -25.33 9.33
C GLN A 107 25.56 -24.52 8.67
N TYR A 108 25.86 -23.34 8.17
CA TYR A 108 24.87 -22.44 7.62
C TYR A 108 25.04 -22.33 6.10
N ASP A 109 23.95 -22.52 5.37
CA ASP A 109 23.91 -22.18 3.95
C ASP A 109 23.92 -20.67 3.77
N THR A 110 24.08 -20.20 2.54
CA THR A 110 24.10 -18.79 2.18
C THR A 110 23.07 -18.54 1.10
N ILE A 111 22.01 -17.78 1.37
CA ILE A 111 21.07 -17.37 0.33
C ILE A 111 21.59 -16.10 -0.37
N ILE A 112 21.39 -15.94 -1.68
CA ILE A 112 21.52 -14.68 -2.42
C ILE A 112 20.14 -14.37 -3.00
N TYR A 113 19.45 -13.36 -2.48
CA TYR A 113 18.18 -12.90 -3.02
C TYR A 113 18.40 -11.86 -4.15
N PHE A 114 17.43 -11.62 -5.00
CA PHE A 114 17.45 -10.63 -6.07
C PHE A 114 16.01 -10.12 -6.23
N HIS A 115 15.75 -8.87 -5.89
CA HIS A 115 14.42 -8.28 -5.82
C HIS A 115 13.89 -7.85 -7.20
N GLY A 116 12.61 -7.46 -7.23
CA GLY A 116 11.93 -6.95 -8.42
C GLY A 116 12.34 -5.53 -8.83
N ASN A 117 11.61 -4.95 -9.79
CA ASN A 117 11.76 -3.56 -10.22
C ASN A 117 11.23 -2.55 -9.17
N ALA A 118 11.62 -1.27 -9.30
CA ALA A 118 11.24 -0.13 -8.46
C ALA A 118 11.68 -0.21 -6.99
N LEU A 119 11.86 0.94 -6.33
CA LEU A 119 12.30 1.05 -4.93
C LEU A 119 13.65 0.37 -4.66
N ASP A 120 14.17 0.53 -3.44
CA ASP A 120 15.45 -0.03 -3.02
C ASP A 120 15.27 -1.03 -1.86
N ARG A 121 16.36 -1.43 -1.20
CA ARG A 121 16.31 -2.42 -0.11
C ARG A 121 15.49 -1.98 1.11
N THR A 122 15.09 -0.72 1.17
CA THR A 122 14.37 -0.16 2.31
C THR A 122 12.86 -0.14 2.11
N ALA A 123 12.37 -0.64 0.97
CA ALA A 123 10.94 -0.78 0.71
C ALA A 123 10.27 -1.66 1.79
N PRO A 124 9.15 -1.22 2.42
CA PRO A 124 8.55 -1.90 3.57
C PRO A 124 8.27 -3.40 3.34
N TRP A 125 7.63 -3.75 2.23
CA TRP A 125 7.33 -5.15 1.89
C TRP A 125 8.58 -6.01 1.65
N ARG A 126 9.72 -5.39 1.28
CA ARG A 126 11.02 -6.06 1.21
C ARG A 126 11.60 -6.25 2.60
N ILE A 127 11.49 -5.27 3.49
CA ILE A 127 11.86 -5.40 4.90
C ILE A 127 11.14 -6.58 5.55
N ASP A 128 9.84 -6.76 5.29
CA ASP A 128 9.07 -7.88 5.84
C ASP A 128 9.60 -9.23 5.34
N LEU A 129 9.84 -9.30 4.04
CA LEU A 129 10.46 -10.46 3.44
C LEU A 129 11.89 -10.69 3.96
N TYR A 130 12.65 -9.65 4.28
CA TYR A 130 13.98 -9.74 4.88
C TYR A 130 13.92 -10.15 6.35
N LYS A 131 12.94 -9.72 7.13
CA LYS A 131 12.77 -10.24 8.49
C LYS A 131 12.52 -11.75 8.46
N LEU A 132 11.85 -12.22 7.40
CA LEU A 132 11.52 -13.63 7.19
C LEU A 132 12.64 -14.44 6.51
N MET A 133 13.50 -13.81 5.70
CA MET A 133 14.51 -14.51 4.89
C MET A 133 15.95 -13.96 5.03
N LYS A 134 16.12 -12.66 5.26
CA LYS A 134 17.33 -11.90 5.67
C LYS A 134 18.46 -11.58 4.65
N ASN A 135 18.36 -10.61 3.69
CA ASN A 135 19.36 -9.55 3.18
C ASN A 135 19.10 -8.93 1.77
N CYS A 136 19.89 -7.88 1.34
CA CYS A 136 19.89 -7.11 0.05
C CYS A 136 21.30 -6.64 -0.52
N ILE A 137 21.49 -6.20 -1.80
CA ILE A 137 22.65 -5.45 -2.43
C ILE A 137 22.10 -4.39 -3.44
N GLU A 138 22.88 -3.35 -3.84
CA GLU A 138 22.47 -2.14 -4.57
C GLU A 138 23.45 -1.53 -5.65
N SER A 139 23.11 -1.47 -6.96
CA SER A 139 23.79 -0.71 -8.06
C SER A 139 22.93 -0.14 -9.22
N THR A 140 23.55 0.61 -10.15
CA THR A 140 22.93 1.22 -11.36
C THR A 140 22.53 0.16 -12.41
N PRO A 141 21.25 0.00 -12.75
CA PRO A 141 20.82 -1.23 -13.41
C PRO A 141 20.92 -1.19 -14.95
N SER A 142 21.42 -2.30 -15.49
CA SER A 142 21.36 -2.77 -16.89
C SER A 142 21.42 -4.31 -16.88
N GLU A 143 20.97 -5.02 -17.91
CA GLU A 143 21.06 -6.51 -17.90
C GLU A 143 22.51 -7.01 -17.75
N SER A 144 23.46 -6.40 -18.46
CA SER A 144 24.89 -6.71 -18.33
C SER A 144 25.43 -6.30 -16.97
N GLY A 145 25.03 -5.13 -16.46
CA GLY A 145 25.42 -4.65 -15.12
C GLY A 145 24.94 -5.59 -14.02
N LEU A 146 23.65 -5.95 -14.00
CA LEU A 146 23.08 -6.86 -13.01
C LEU A 146 23.72 -8.24 -13.03
N ARG A 147 24.16 -8.72 -14.21
CA ARG A 147 24.98 -9.93 -14.31
C ARG A 147 26.35 -9.75 -13.66
N LEU A 148 27.04 -8.64 -13.92
CA LEU A 148 28.32 -8.31 -13.27
C LEU A 148 28.14 -8.16 -11.75
N ASP A 149 27.06 -7.55 -11.29
CA ASP A 149 26.73 -7.37 -9.88
C ASP A 149 26.53 -8.72 -9.18
N ALA A 150 25.78 -9.62 -9.80
CA ALA A 150 25.58 -10.98 -9.32
C ALA A 150 26.89 -11.77 -9.26
N GLN A 151 27.77 -11.62 -10.27
CA GLN A 151 29.09 -12.25 -10.29
C GLN A 151 30.05 -11.67 -9.25
N ALA A 152 30.03 -10.35 -9.04
CA ALA A 152 30.81 -9.68 -8.00
C ALA A 152 30.38 -10.14 -6.60
N THR A 153 29.07 -10.30 -6.39
CA THR A 153 28.49 -10.87 -5.16
C THR A 153 29.01 -12.29 -4.91
N LEU A 154 28.90 -13.16 -5.92
CA LEU A 154 29.40 -14.53 -5.82
C LEU A 154 30.91 -14.56 -5.53
N SER A 155 31.68 -13.70 -6.19
CA SER A 155 33.14 -13.60 -5.99
C SER A 155 33.48 -13.11 -4.58
N TRP A 156 32.73 -12.15 -4.05
CA TRP A 156 32.88 -11.63 -2.69
C TRP A 156 32.62 -12.70 -1.63
N LEU A 157 31.65 -13.60 -1.88
CA LEU A 157 31.34 -14.75 -1.04
C LEU A 157 32.40 -15.85 -1.12
N ASN A 158 32.83 -16.17 -2.34
CA ASN A 158 33.89 -17.16 -2.56
C ASN A 158 35.20 -16.73 -1.92
N TYR A 159 35.54 -15.43 -1.96
CA TYR A 159 36.69 -14.86 -1.25
C TYR A 159 36.62 -15.05 0.28
N ARG A 160 35.41 -15.19 0.83
CA ARG A 160 35.13 -15.48 2.25
C ARG A 160 34.89 -16.97 2.52
N ASN A 161 35.36 -17.84 1.63
CA ASN A 161 35.27 -19.30 1.76
C ASN A 161 33.82 -19.84 1.82
N VAL A 162 32.87 -19.17 1.17
CA VAL A 162 31.53 -19.72 0.95
C VAL A 162 31.53 -20.51 -0.36
N PRO A 163 31.50 -21.86 -0.36
CA PRO A 163 31.43 -22.64 -1.58
C PRO A 163 30.04 -22.53 -2.22
N ASN A 164 29.98 -22.56 -3.55
CA ASN A 164 28.73 -22.55 -4.33
C ASN A 164 27.72 -23.61 -3.91
N SER A 165 28.19 -24.77 -3.41
CA SER A 165 27.35 -25.85 -2.88
C SER A 165 26.60 -25.51 -1.59
N ARG A 166 26.92 -24.37 -0.95
CA ARG A 166 26.16 -23.75 0.14
C ARG A 166 25.32 -22.55 -0.32
N ILE A 167 25.40 -22.14 -1.57
CA ILE A 167 24.74 -20.92 -2.06
C ILE A 167 23.37 -21.24 -2.67
N ILE A 168 22.31 -20.64 -2.16
CA ILE A 168 20.95 -20.72 -2.72
C ILE A 168 20.63 -19.39 -3.38
N LEU A 169 20.16 -19.40 -4.62
CA LEU A 169 19.76 -18.19 -5.34
C LEU A 169 18.25 -18.03 -5.26
N ILE A 170 17.77 -16.84 -4.94
CA ILE A 170 16.34 -16.53 -4.93
C ILE A 170 16.11 -15.28 -5.77
N GLY A 171 15.21 -15.33 -6.75
CA GLY A 171 14.79 -14.14 -7.50
C GLY A 171 13.31 -13.88 -7.31
N HIS A 172 12.91 -12.60 -7.26
CA HIS A 172 11.50 -12.18 -7.34
C HIS A 172 11.28 -11.23 -8.52
N SER A 173 10.23 -11.47 -9.31
CA SER A 173 9.88 -10.63 -10.46
C SER A 173 11.11 -10.44 -11.38
N LEU A 174 11.55 -9.19 -11.64
CA LEU A 174 12.76 -8.88 -12.42
C LEU A 174 14.01 -9.66 -11.95
N GLY A 175 14.19 -9.83 -10.64
CA GLY A 175 15.32 -10.54 -10.06
C GLY A 175 15.39 -12.03 -10.42
N THR A 176 14.28 -12.64 -10.89
CA THR A 176 14.30 -14.01 -11.40
C THR A 176 15.20 -14.18 -12.62
N GLY A 177 15.30 -13.16 -13.49
CA GLY A 177 16.22 -13.17 -14.63
C GLY A 177 17.68 -13.11 -14.21
N VAL A 178 17.99 -12.33 -13.17
CA VAL A 178 19.34 -12.20 -12.60
C VAL A 178 19.75 -13.51 -11.92
N ALA A 179 18.90 -14.05 -11.05
CA ALA A 179 19.14 -15.31 -10.35
C ALA A 179 19.32 -16.49 -11.32
N THR A 180 18.47 -16.58 -12.36
CA THR A 180 18.58 -17.63 -13.39
C THR A 180 19.88 -17.50 -14.19
N THR A 181 20.29 -16.27 -14.51
CA THR A 181 21.54 -16.03 -15.25
C THR A 181 22.76 -16.39 -14.42
N LEU A 182 22.78 -16.06 -13.13
CA LEU A 182 23.87 -16.46 -12.23
C LEU A 182 23.91 -17.98 -12.04
N ALA A 183 22.77 -18.64 -11.86
CA ALA A 183 22.69 -20.10 -11.75
C ALA A 183 23.22 -20.80 -13.01
N TYR A 184 22.92 -20.25 -14.18
CA TYR A 184 23.43 -20.71 -15.47
C TYR A 184 24.94 -20.56 -15.56
N ASP A 185 25.50 -19.39 -15.23
CA ASP A 185 26.94 -19.14 -15.24
C ASP A 185 27.70 -20.07 -14.29
N MET A 186 27.14 -20.30 -13.10
CA MET A 186 27.66 -21.27 -12.13
C MET A 186 27.64 -22.70 -12.67
N THR A 187 26.59 -23.08 -13.39
CA THR A 187 26.47 -24.40 -14.01
C THR A 187 27.46 -24.59 -15.17
N LEU A 188 27.64 -23.58 -16.02
CA LEU A 188 28.63 -23.61 -17.11
C LEU A 188 30.07 -23.74 -16.59
N SER A 189 30.33 -23.22 -15.40
CA SER A 189 31.62 -23.32 -14.72
C SER A 189 31.81 -24.62 -13.95
N ASP A 190 30.92 -25.61 -14.14
CA ASP A 190 30.88 -26.90 -13.43
C ASP A 190 30.86 -26.77 -11.90
N ASN A 191 30.25 -25.68 -11.40
CA ASN A 191 30.17 -25.39 -9.98
C ASN A 191 28.79 -24.80 -9.62
N PRO A 192 27.71 -25.61 -9.75
CA PRO A 192 26.33 -25.13 -9.61
C PRO A 192 26.01 -24.65 -8.20
N ALA A 193 25.01 -23.78 -8.09
CA ALA A 193 24.42 -23.38 -6.82
C ALA A 193 23.81 -24.58 -6.09
N LYS A 194 23.61 -24.47 -4.78
CA LYS A 194 22.85 -25.45 -3.99
C LYS A 194 21.40 -25.57 -4.45
N GLY A 195 20.79 -24.45 -4.86
CA GLY A 195 19.42 -24.40 -5.38
C GLY A 195 19.06 -23.05 -5.97
N LEU A 196 18.00 -23.02 -6.78
CA LEU A 196 17.43 -21.82 -7.38
C LEU A 196 15.94 -21.73 -7.07
N ILE A 197 15.49 -20.57 -6.57
CA ILE A 197 14.09 -20.29 -6.24
C ILE A 197 13.62 -19.08 -7.04
N LEU A 198 12.58 -19.24 -7.85
CA LEU A 198 12.01 -18.18 -8.68
C LEU A 198 10.60 -17.86 -8.19
N LYS A 199 10.40 -16.65 -7.69
CA LYS A 199 9.09 -16.13 -7.27
C LYS A 199 8.54 -15.20 -8.35
N ALA A 200 7.34 -15.46 -8.84
CA ALA A 200 6.72 -14.70 -9.93
C ALA A 200 7.70 -14.50 -11.11
N GLY A 201 8.15 -15.62 -11.70
CA GLY A 201 9.17 -15.59 -12.75
C GLY A 201 8.61 -15.39 -14.16
N TYR A 202 9.38 -14.71 -15.01
CA TYR A 202 9.06 -14.49 -16.43
C TYR A 202 10.00 -15.27 -17.36
N SER A 203 9.52 -15.66 -18.54
CA SER A 203 10.32 -16.44 -19.50
C SER A 203 11.35 -15.59 -20.24
N SER A 204 10.95 -14.39 -20.67
CA SER A 204 11.85 -13.39 -21.23
C SER A 204 11.21 -12.00 -21.20
N MET A 205 12.02 -10.94 -21.12
CA MET A 205 11.51 -9.56 -21.16
C MET A 205 10.85 -9.25 -22.51
N ALA A 206 11.35 -9.87 -23.58
CA ALA A 206 10.75 -9.82 -24.92
C ALA A 206 9.29 -10.31 -24.95
N THR A 207 8.95 -11.33 -24.14
CA THR A 207 7.58 -11.82 -24.01
C THR A 207 6.77 -10.89 -23.12
N LEU A 208 7.39 -10.40 -22.05
CA LEU A 208 6.74 -9.59 -21.04
C LEU A 208 6.35 -8.20 -21.58
N ILE A 209 7.15 -7.54 -22.41
CA ILE A 209 6.88 -6.14 -22.78
C ILE A 209 5.53 -5.94 -23.51
N PHE A 210 5.05 -6.95 -24.23
CA PHE A 210 3.74 -6.94 -24.89
C PHE A 210 2.58 -7.43 -24.02
N GLU A 211 2.91 -8.00 -22.86
CA GLU A 211 1.98 -8.61 -21.92
C GLU A 211 1.92 -7.83 -20.59
N TYR A 212 2.89 -6.94 -20.37
CA TYR A 212 3.07 -6.14 -19.17
C TYR A 212 2.07 -4.98 -19.16
N ASN A 213 1.33 -4.88 -18.05
CA ASN A 213 0.31 -3.87 -17.84
C ASN A 213 0.92 -2.67 -17.10
N VAL A 214 1.56 -1.76 -17.83
CA VAL A 214 2.05 -0.47 -17.25
C VAL A 214 0.90 0.33 -16.64
N VAL A 215 -0.30 0.18 -17.19
CA VAL A 215 -1.57 0.67 -16.67
C VAL A 215 -2.47 -0.54 -16.48
N PRO A 216 -3.15 -0.71 -15.33
CA PRO A 216 -4.03 -1.86 -15.15
C PRO A 216 -5.05 -1.91 -16.30
N TYR A 217 -5.14 -3.08 -16.94
CA TYR A 217 -6.02 -3.42 -18.08
C TYR A 217 -5.61 -2.99 -19.48
N PHE A 218 -4.51 -2.25 -19.68
CA PHE A 218 -4.06 -1.93 -21.04
C PHE A 218 -2.56 -2.21 -21.22
N PRO A 219 -2.20 -3.39 -21.74
CA PRO A 219 -0.84 -3.66 -22.15
C PRO A 219 -0.55 -2.76 -23.35
N ILE A 220 0.15 -1.65 -23.10
CA ILE A 220 0.37 -0.55 -24.06
C ILE A 220 0.88 -1.09 -25.39
N LEU A 221 1.72 -2.12 -25.37
CA LEU A 221 2.32 -2.69 -26.57
C LEU A 221 1.51 -3.84 -27.20
N SER A 222 0.49 -4.39 -26.53
CA SER A 222 -0.29 -5.53 -27.02
C SER A 222 -0.97 -5.32 -28.39
N PRO A 223 -1.48 -4.12 -28.76
CA PRO A 223 -1.98 -3.88 -30.12
C PRO A 223 -0.95 -4.15 -31.22
N LEU A 224 0.36 -4.04 -30.91
CA LEU A 224 1.44 -4.29 -31.86
C LEU A 224 1.58 -5.78 -32.23
N LYS A 225 1.10 -6.71 -31.39
CA LYS A 225 1.07 -8.16 -31.70
C LYS A 225 0.24 -8.48 -32.95
N ARG A 226 -0.61 -7.55 -33.40
CA ARG A 226 -1.41 -7.70 -34.63
C ARG A 226 -0.64 -7.35 -35.91
N ILE A 227 0.56 -6.78 -35.79
CA ILE A 227 1.42 -6.37 -36.91
C ILE A 227 2.79 -7.04 -36.72
N PRO A 228 2.99 -8.26 -37.26
CA PRO A 228 4.18 -9.06 -37.00
C PRO A 228 5.50 -8.36 -37.33
N GLU A 229 5.53 -7.54 -38.39
CA GLU A 229 6.73 -6.79 -38.78
C GLU A 229 7.12 -5.73 -37.74
N LEU A 230 6.12 -5.09 -37.12
CA LEU A 230 6.33 -4.05 -36.10
C LEU A 230 6.69 -4.67 -34.75
N GLU A 231 6.09 -5.82 -34.42
CA GLU A 231 6.49 -6.65 -33.29
C GLU A 231 7.97 -7.07 -33.41
N GLN A 232 8.36 -7.63 -34.56
CA GLN A 232 9.76 -8.01 -34.82
C GLN A 232 10.71 -6.82 -34.79
N TRP A 233 10.30 -5.68 -35.36
CA TRP A 233 11.07 -4.46 -35.31
C TRP A 233 11.26 -3.99 -33.86
N LEU A 234 10.22 -3.95 -33.03
CA LEU A 234 10.33 -3.52 -31.63
C LEU A 234 11.18 -4.49 -30.80
N LEU A 235 10.99 -5.79 -30.99
CA LEU A 235 11.83 -6.84 -30.40
C LEU A 235 13.32 -6.68 -30.80
N SER A 236 13.58 -6.25 -32.04
CA SER A 236 14.95 -5.96 -32.50
C SER A 236 15.59 -4.74 -31.81
N LYS A 237 14.77 -3.86 -31.22
CA LYS A 237 15.18 -2.67 -30.47
C LYS A 237 15.26 -2.88 -28.96
N LEU A 238 14.93 -4.06 -28.45
CA LEU A 238 15.09 -4.39 -27.03
C LEU A 238 16.56 -4.66 -26.71
N ASN A 239 17.16 -3.77 -25.93
CA ASN A 239 18.55 -3.90 -25.48
C ASN A 239 18.69 -4.87 -24.30
N HIS A 240 17.62 -5.06 -23.53
CA HIS A 240 17.59 -5.92 -22.34
C HIS A 240 16.53 -7.00 -22.52
N LYS A 241 16.97 -8.23 -22.80
CA LYS A 241 16.11 -9.34 -23.19
C LYS A 241 15.79 -10.27 -22.02
N PHE A 242 16.68 -10.36 -21.03
CA PHE A 242 16.58 -11.27 -19.88
C PHE A 242 15.98 -12.63 -20.25
N ASP A 243 16.64 -13.32 -21.19
CA ASP A 243 16.17 -14.61 -21.67
C ASP A 243 16.44 -15.69 -20.60
N SER A 244 15.51 -15.83 -19.66
CA SER A 244 15.53 -16.85 -18.61
C SER A 244 15.23 -18.23 -19.21
N LEU A 245 14.39 -18.27 -20.25
CA LEU A 245 13.91 -19.51 -20.85
C LEU A 245 15.03 -20.32 -21.51
N SER A 246 15.93 -19.70 -22.28
CA SER A 246 17.09 -20.42 -22.86
C SER A 246 18.13 -20.83 -21.83
N LYS A 247 18.19 -20.15 -20.67
CA LYS A 247 19.17 -20.45 -19.62
C LYS A 247 18.69 -21.56 -18.68
N ILE A 248 17.39 -21.59 -18.36
CA ILE A 248 16.84 -22.46 -17.33
C ILE A 248 16.94 -23.96 -17.65
N GLU A 249 16.99 -24.34 -18.94
CA GLU A 249 17.17 -25.74 -19.36
C GLU A 249 18.56 -26.31 -19.04
N HIS A 250 19.53 -25.42 -18.85
CA HIS A 250 20.91 -25.78 -18.53
C HIS A 250 21.20 -25.72 -17.03
N VAL A 251 20.32 -25.13 -16.22
CA VAL A 251 20.49 -25.08 -14.76
C VAL A 251 20.35 -26.49 -14.18
N THR A 252 21.40 -26.96 -13.50
CA THR A 252 21.46 -28.33 -12.95
C THR A 252 21.13 -28.42 -11.47
N CYS A 253 21.14 -27.29 -10.75
CA CYS A 253 20.74 -27.27 -9.36
C CYS A 253 19.22 -27.48 -9.21
N PRO A 254 18.77 -27.97 -8.04
CA PRO A 254 17.33 -28.10 -7.77
C PRO A 254 16.63 -26.75 -7.88
N LEU A 255 15.46 -26.76 -8.54
CA LEU A 255 14.72 -25.56 -8.92
C LEU A 255 13.32 -25.56 -8.30
N LEU A 256 12.95 -24.44 -7.66
CA LEU A 256 11.60 -24.17 -7.17
C LEU A 256 11.04 -22.94 -7.86
N ILE A 257 9.91 -23.07 -8.55
CA ILE A 257 9.18 -21.97 -9.18
C ILE A 257 7.89 -21.77 -8.38
N ILE A 258 7.63 -20.56 -7.91
CA ILE A 258 6.42 -20.22 -7.14
C ILE A 258 5.77 -19.01 -7.81
N TYR A 259 4.48 -19.09 -8.08
CA TYR A 259 3.70 -17.99 -8.64
C TYR A 259 2.28 -17.97 -8.08
N GLY A 260 1.63 -16.81 -8.19
CA GLY A 260 0.24 -16.65 -7.80
C GLY A 260 -0.73 -16.87 -8.95
N ALA A 261 -1.83 -17.57 -8.70
CA ALA A 261 -2.88 -17.79 -9.68
C ALA A 261 -3.60 -16.48 -10.09
N THR A 262 -3.52 -15.44 -9.26
CA THR A 262 -4.09 -14.10 -9.51
C THR A 262 -3.04 -13.07 -9.93
N ASP A 263 -1.86 -13.51 -10.35
CA ASP A 263 -0.81 -12.60 -10.85
C ASP A 263 -1.25 -11.92 -12.16
N MET A 264 -1.49 -10.61 -12.06
CA MET A 264 -1.91 -9.74 -13.18
C MET A 264 -0.73 -9.00 -13.85
N GLU A 265 0.47 -9.10 -13.26
CA GLU A 265 1.69 -8.45 -13.76
C GLU A 265 2.46 -9.38 -14.67
N ILE A 266 2.63 -10.65 -14.25
CA ILE A 266 3.27 -11.70 -15.03
C ILE A 266 2.27 -12.82 -15.27
N PRO A 267 1.80 -13.01 -16.53
CA PRO A 267 0.88 -14.08 -16.85
C PRO A 267 1.41 -15.46 -16.44
N ILE A 268 0.56 -16.27 -15.81
CA ILE A 268 0.90 -17.60 -15.26
C ILE A 268 1.59 -18.53 -16.28
N GLN A 269 1.33 -18.33 -17.57
CA GLN A 269 1.95 -19.09 -18.66
C GLN A 269 3.47 -18.96 -18.68
N ASN A 270 4.04 -17.88 -18.15
CA ASN A 270 5.48 -17.71 -18.04
C ASN A 270 6.09 -18.76 -17.10
N SER A 271 5.51 -18.96 -15.92
CA SER A 271 5.97 -19.97 -14.96
C SER A 271 5.80 -21.38 -15.52
N HIS A 272 4.70 -21.64 -16.24
CA HIS A 272 4.49 -22.92 -16.93
C HIS A 272 5.55 -23.17 -18.00
N ARG A 273 5.89 -22.17 -18.83
CA ARG A 273 6.94 -22.28 -19.85
C ARG A 273 8.30 -22.54 -19.22
N LEU A 274 8.64 -21.83 -18.15
CA LEU A 274 9.88 -22.04 -17.39
C LEU A 274 9.96 -23.46 -16.84
N PHE A 275 8.88 -23.94 -16.21
CA PHE A 275 8.81 -25.29 -15.65
C PHE A 275 8.93 -26.38 -16.73
N VAL A 276 8.13 -26.28 -17.79
CA VAL A 276 8.18 -27.21 -18.93
C VAL A 276 9.57 -27.22 -19.54
N ARG A 277 10.20 -26.06 -19.74
CA ARG A 277 11.54 -25.97 -20.32
C ARG A 277 12.60 -26.58 -19.40
N ALA A 278 12.52 -26.31 -18.10
CA ALA A 278 13.42 -26.89 -17.11
C ALA A 278 13.32 -28.41 -17.05
N VAL A 279 12.11 -28.98 -17.14
CA VAL A 279 11.87 -30.43 -17.07
C VAL A 279 12.17 -31.14 -18.40
N SER A 280 11.62 -30.62 -19.50
CA SER A 280 11.65 -31.30 -20.79
C SER A 280 12.90 -30.99 -21.63
N ARG A 281 13.57 -29.85 -21.38
CA ARG A 281 14.64 -29.30 -22.23
C ARG A 281 14.23 -29.10 -23.69
N THR A 282 12.93 -28.94 -23.94
CA THR A 282 12.36 -28.69 -25.27
C THR A 282 11.19 -27.71 -25.18
N ASN A 283 10.76 -27.17 -26.33
CA ASN A 283 9.60 -26.28 -26.43
C ASN A 283 8.28 -27.00 -26.69
N SER A 284 8.32 -28.30 -26.97
CA SER A 284 7.19 -28.99 -27.60
C SER A 284 6.29 -29.71 -26.60
N SER A 285 6.66 -29.76 -25.32
CA SER A 285 5.88 -30.47 -24.30
C SER A 285 4.91 -29.55 -23.58
N SER A 286 3.69 -30.02 -23.33
CA SER A 286 2.73 -29.39 -22.42
C SER A 286 2.81 -29.98 -21.00
N ILE A 287 2.22 -29.32 -20.01
CA ILE A 287 2.14 -29.88 -18.64
C ILE A 287 1.34 -31.19 -18.67
N GLU A 288 0.29 -31.24 -19.47
CA GLU A 288 -0.57 -32.39 -19.67
C GLU A 288 0.21 -33.59 -20.24
N GLU A 289 1.09 -33.36 -21.22
CA GLU A 289 1.96 -34.40 -21.78
C GLU A 289 3.01 -34.90 -20.77
N LEU A 290 3.60 -34.00 -19.99
CA LEU A 290 4.55 -34.38 -18.93
C LEU A 290 3.86 -35.21 -17.84
N GLN A 291 2.61 -34.89 -17.52
CA GLN A 291 1.81 -35.66 -16.56
C GLN A 291 1.41 -37.02 -17.14
N ALA A 292 0.94 -37.07 -18.40
CA ALA A 292 0.57 -38.31 -19.09
C ALA A 292 1.76 -39.28 -19.24
N SER A 293 2.97 -38.75 -19.39
CA SER A 293 4.22 -39.52 -19.46
C SER A 293 4.82 -39.86 -18.10
N ASN A 294 4.13 -39.58 -16.98
CA ASN A 294 4.60 -39.78 -15.60
C ASN A 294 5.94 -39.10 -15.29
N ARG A 295 6.30 -38.04 -16.02
CA ARG A 295 7.52 -37.25 -15.78
C ARG A 295 7.34 -36.26 -14.64
N ILE A 296 6.10 -35.82 -14.39
CA ILE A 296 5.73 -34.94 -13.28
C ILE A 296 4.59 -35.55 -12.47
N THR A 297 4.51 -35.15 -11.21
CA THR A 297 3.40 -35.45 -10.30
C THR A 297 2.64 -34.16 -10.00
N ARG A 298 1.31 -34.23 -9.94
CA ARG A 298 0.45 -33.11 -9.59
C ARG A 298 -0.25 -33.39 -8.27
N THR A 299 -0.05 -32.52 -7.29
CA THR A 299 -0.68 -32.59 -5.97
C THR A 299 -1.49 -31.32 -5.74
N VAL A 300 -2.73 -31.46 -5.29
CA VAL A 300 -3.58 -30.33 -4.90
C VAL A 300 -3.61 -30.25 -3.40
N ILE A 301 -3.24 -29.10 -2.87
CA ILE A 301 -3.42 -28.72 -1.46
C ILE A 301 -4.71 -27.88 -1.41
N PRO A 302 -5.77 -28.37 -0.76
CA PRO A 302 -7.07 -27.70 -0.77
C PRO A 302 -6.96 -26.23 -0.37
N ASN A 303 -7.52 -25.33 -1.19
CA ASN A 303 -7.58 -23.87 -0.99
C ASN A 303 -6.23 -23.13 -0.90
N GLU A 304 -5.10 -23.82 -0.93
CA GLU A 304 -3.78 -23.20 -0.77
C GLU A 304 -2.98 -23.22 -2.07
N ALA A 305 -2.72 -24.41 -2.63
CA ALA A 305 -1.72 -24.56 -3.68
C ALA A 305 -1.93 -25.76 -4.61
N ILE A 306 -1.39 -25.66 -5.82
CA ILE A 306 -1.21 -26.79 -6.74
C ILE A 306 0.28 -26.97 -6.97
N VAL A 307 0.79 -28.17 -6.68
CA VAL A 307 2.21 -28.51 -6.76
C VAL A 307 2.46 -29.47 -7.92
N TYR A 308 3.40 -29.10 -8.79
CA TYR A 308 3.92 -29.92 -9.87
C TYR A 308 5.38 -30.28 -9.57
N SER A 309 5.71 -31.56 -9.48
CA SER A 309 7.06 -32.00 -9.11
C SER A 309 7.64 -33.01 -10.09
N SER A 310 8.87 -32.76 -10.55
CA SER A 310 9.71 -33.66 -11.35
C SER A 310 10.85 -34.22 -10.50
N LYS A 311 11.15 -35.51 -10.62
CA LYS A 311 12.28 -36.16 -9.92
C LYS A 311 13.62 -35.98 -10.64
N SER A 312 13.62 -35.92 -11.97
CA SER A 312 14.83 -35.78 -12.78
C SER A 312 14.51 -35.04 -14.09
N PRO A 313 14.93 -33.76 -14.22
CA PRO A 313 15.62 -32.94 -13.22
C PRO A 313 14.73 -32.62 -12.01
N LYS A 314 15.33 -32.30 -10.86
CA LYS A 314 14.61 -31.97 -9.61
C LYS A 314 14.04 -30.56 -9.71
N VAL A 315 12.80 -30.47 -10.18
CA VAL A 315 12.09 -29.21 -10.42
C VAL A 315 10.71 -29.28 -9.77
N THR A 316 10.39 -28.29 -8.96
CA THR A 316 9.07 -28.12 -8.34
C THR A 316 8.47 -26.80 -8.81
N MET A 317 7.21 -26.80 -9.22
CA MET A 317 6.44 -25.60 -9.52
C MET A 317 5.20 -25.56 -8.62
N ILE A 318 4.94 -24.40 -8.03
CA ILE A 318 3.84 -24.17 -7.10
C ILE A 318 2.99 -23.01 -7.61
N GLU A 319 1.72 -23.29 -7.79
CA GLU A 319 0.67 -22.30 -8.02
C GLU A 319 -0.05 -22.04 -6.69
N LEU A 320 0.04 -20.84 -6.16
CA LEU A 320 -0.71 -20.42 -4.98
C LEU A 320 -2.08 -19.88 -5.42
N VAL A 321 -3.16 -20.47 -4.90
CA VAL A 321 -4.53 -20.29 -5.41
C VAL A 321 -5.03 -18.86 -5.27
N THR A 322 -4.63 -18.14 -4.22
CA THR A 322 -5.09 -16.77 -3.93
C THR A 322 -3.97 -15.72 -4.00
N ALA A 323 -2.73 -16.12 -4.33
CA ALA A 323 -1.63 -15.18 -4.40
C ALA A 323 -1.67 -14.34 -5.69
N HIS A 324 -1.24 -13.09 -5.58
CA HIS A 324 -0.94 -12.16 -6.67
C HIS A 324 0.58 -11.87 -6.70
N HIS A 325 1.03 -11.02 -7.63
CA HIS A 325 2.45 -10.80 -7.94
C HIS A 325 3.37 -10.52 -6.72
N ASN A 326 2.90 -9.65 -5.83
CA ASN A 326 3.71 -9.13 -4.72
C ASN A 326 3.56 -9.91 -3.41
N ASN A 327 2.54 -10.76 -3.27
CA ASN A 327 2.30 -11.50 -2.03
C ASN A 327 2.72 -12.99 -2.08
N VAL A 328 3.25 -13.48 -3.21
CA VAL A 328 3.73 -14.88 -3.38
C VAL A 328 4.66 -15.31 -2.24
N GLY A 329 5.42 -14.37 -1.68
CA GLY A 329 6.36 -14.62 -0.58
C GLY A 329 5.73 -14.86 0.79
N TYR A 330 4.46 -14.47 1.02
CA TYR A 330 3.86 -14.37 2.36
C TYR A 330 2.96 -15.55 2.74
N PHE A 331 2.85 -16.56 1.87
CA PHE A 331 2.03 -17.74 2.14
C PHE A 331 2.82 -18.76 2.97
N ASP A 332 2.19 -19.34 4.00
CA ASP A 332 2.75 -20.46 4.78
C ASP A 332 3.28 -21.58 3.90
N PHE A 333 2.51 -21.92 2.86
CA PHE A 333 2.90 -22.95 1.90
C PHE A 333 4.18 -22.59 1.12
N THR A 334 4.42 -21.30 0.85
CA THR A 334 5.67 -20.82 0.26
C THR A 334 6.83 -21.07 1.22
N TYR A 335 6.71 -20.69 2.49
CA TYR A 335 7.76 -20.90 3.48
C TYR A 335 8.05 -22.38 3.70
N GLN A 336 7.00 -23.21 3.82
CA GLN A 336 7.14 -24.64 3.99
C GLN A 336 7.85 -25.26 2.78
N SER A 337 7.47 -24.87 1.56
CA SER A 337 8.08 -25.39 0.34
C SER A 337 9.54 -24.98 0.19
N MET A 338 9.88 -23.75 0.58
CA MET A 338 11.27 -23.31 0.64
C MET A 338 12.05 -24.11 1.68
N LYS A 339 11.50 -24.31 2.89
CA LYS A 339 12.11 -25.15 3.93
C LYS A 339 12.31 -26.59 3.48
N ASP A 340 11.32 -27.20 2.85
CA ASP A 340 11.37 -28.57 2.35
C ASP A 340 12.41 -28.73 1.25
N MET A 341 12.49 -27.75 0.34
CA MET A 341 13.56 -27.68 -0.64
C MET A 341 14.92 -27.65 0.07
N LEU A 342 15.13 -26.71 0.99
CA LEU A 342 16.40 -26.57 1.72
C LEU A 342 16.78 -27.82 2.52
N ALA A 343 15.82 -28.41 3.23
CA ALA A 343 16.01 -29.64 4.00
C ALA A 343 16.38 -30.83 3.10
N SER A 344 15.74 -30.94 1.93
CA SER A 344 16.02 -31.99 0.95
C SER A 344 17.39 -31.86 0.26
N LEU A 345 18.10 -30.75 0.47
CA LEU A 345 19.44 -30.48 -0.07
C LEU A 345 20.54 -30.69 0.97
N SER A 346 20.19 -31.01 2.22
CA SER A 346 21.13 -31.19 3.34
C SER A 346 20.98 -32.59 3.98
N PRO A 347 21.86 -33.56 3.68
CA PRO A 347 21.79 -34.91 4.28
C PRO A 347 21.91 -34.95 5.81
N ARG A 348 22.47 -33.90 6.43
CA ARG A 348 22.78 -33.88 7.88
C ARG A 348 21.64 -33.40 8.79
N ASN A 349 20.59 -32.75 8.26
CA ASN A 349 19.56 -32.09 9.08
C ASN A 349 18.24 -32.87 9.22
N GLN A 350 18.12 -34.05 8.61
CA GLN A 350 16.91 -34.89 8.73
C GLN A 350 16.59 -35.36 10.17
N ARG A 351 17.50 -35.20 11.15
CA ARG A 351 17.31 -35.67 12.54
C ARG A 351 17.02 -34.59 13.58
N LYS A 352 16.91 -33.31 13.21
CA LYS A 352 16.49 -32.23 14.12
C LYS A 352 15.47 -31.33 13.43
N LEU A 353 14.21 -31.78 13.38
CA LEU A 353 13.11 -31.00 12.82
C LEU A 353 12.34 -30.14 13.84
N ASN A 354 12.88 -29.99 15.06
CA ASN A 354 12.22 -29.25 16.16
C ASN A 354 13.05 -28.08 16.73
N GLN A 355 14.16 -27.68 16.12
CA GLN A 355 14.92 -26.47 16.52
C GLN A 355 15.38 -25.72 15.28
N LEU A 356 15.03 -24.44 15.21
CA LEU A 356 15.21 -23.54 14.07
C LEU A 356 16.69 -23.17 13.86
N SER A 357 17.33 -23.74 12.84
CA SER A 357 18.64 -23.27 12.36
C SER A 357 18.43 -22.52 11.04
N TYR A 358 18.40 -21.18 11.09
CA TYR A 358 18.30 -20.32 9.91
C TYR A 358 19.67 -20.21 9.20
N PRO A 359 19.76 -20.19 7.86
CA PRO A 359 21.03 -20.04 7.12
C PRO A 359 21.59 -18.59 7.14
N ASN A 360 22.86 -18.41 6.74
CA ASN A 360 23.43 -17.12 6.35
C ASN A 360 22.75 -16.64 5.05
N PHE A 361 22.79 -15.34 4.74
CA PHE A 361 22.05 -14.81 3.58
C PHE A 361 22.74 -13.54 3.03
N PHE A 362 22.49 -13.17 1.77
CA PHE A 362 22.92 -12.02 0.92
C PHE A 362 21.80 -11.69 -0.08
N GLU A 363 21.86 -10.58 -0.82
CA GLU A 363 21.14 -10.40 -2.10
C GLU A 363 21.91 -9.46 -3.00
N GLY A 364 21.81 -9.50 -4.35
CA GLY A 364 22.37 -8.63 -5.42
C GLY A 364 21.47 -7.45 -5.94
N ALA A 365 22.03 -6.23 -6.08
CA ALA A 365 21.61 -4.97 -6.81
C ALA A 365 20.16 -4.39 -6.72
N SER A 366 19.85 -3.15 -6.24
CA SER A 366 19.95 -1.80 -6.91
C SER A 366 20.20 -0.47 -6.06
N LEU A 367 21.09 0.44 -6.53
CA LEU A 367 21.55 1.82 -6.17
C LEU A 367 21.61 2.47 -4.74
N ALA A 368 22.85 2.62 -4.23
CA ALA A 368 23.30 3.79 -3.45
C ALA A 368 24.68 4.30 -3.92
N THR A 369 24.76 5.53 -4.46
CA THR A 369 26.03 6.25 -4.60
C THR A 369 26.32 7.01 -3.31
N ASP A 370 27.25 6.52 -2.50
CA ASP A 370 27.88 7.33 -1.45
C ASP A 370 28.85 8.31 -2.09
N SER A 371 28.36 9.47 -2.50
CA SER A 371 29.24 10.62 -2.75
C SER A 371 29.42 11.39 -1.45
N ASN A 372 30.28 10.89 -0.57
CA ASN A 372 30.96 11.72 0.43
C ASN A 372 32.42 11.28 0.52
N PRO A 373 33.35 11.96 -0.19
CA PRO A 373 34.76 11.75 0.06
C PRO A 373 35.13 12.27 1.46
N PRO A 374 36.08 11.63 2.16
CA PRO A 374 36.50 12.06 3.49
C PRO A 374 37.13 13.46 3.42
N ALA A 375 36.72 14.31 4.35
CA ALA A 375 37.26 15.66 4.51
C ALA A 375 38.78 15.61 4.75
N GLN A 376 39.56 15.88 3.70
CA GLN A 376 40.97 16.21 3.85
C GLN A 376 41.12 17.69 4.21
N LYS A 377 41.55 17.94 5.45
CA LYS A 377 42.14 19.20 5.88
C LYS A 377 43.34 19.55 4.99
N ARG A 378 43.33 20.72 4.35
CA ARG A 378 44.53 21.53 4.06
C ARG A 378 44.12 22.99 3.87
N GLY A 379 44.89 23.88 4.47
CA GLY A 379 44.53 25.26 4.72
C GLY A 379 45.00 26.28 3.68
N THR A 380 44.71 27.53 4.05
CA THR A 380 45.33 28.82 3.70
C THR A 380 45.25 29.35 2.25
N SER A 381 44.39 30.37 2.13
CA SER A 381 44.59 31.71 1.53
C SER A 381 45.07 31.85 0.08
N ILE A 382 44.34 32.62 -0.73
CA ILE A 382 44.67 34.00 -1.15
C ILE A 382 43.59 34.51 -2.13
N SER A 383 43.33 35.81 -2.04
CA SER A 383 42.42 36.67 -2.81
C SER A 383 42.79 36.83 -4.29
N GLN A 384 41.79 37.10 -5.16
CA GLN A 384 41.67 38.36 -5.90
C GLN A 384 40.53 38.35 -6.94
N SER A 385 39.98 39.55 -7.11
CA SER A 385 38.92 40.01 -8.02
C SER A 385 39.22 39.83 -9.53
N ILE A 386 38.17 39.76 -10.36
CA ILE A 386 38.04 40.48 -11.65
C ILE A 386 36.55 40.62 -12.03
N LYS A 387 36.21 41.79 -12.59
CA LYS A 387 34.87 42.29 -12.99
C LYS A 387 34.45 41.88 -14.41
N SER A 388 33.12 41.86 -14.60
CA SER A 388 32.27 42.31 -15.72
C SER A 388 32.39 41.72 -17.15
N LYS A 389 31.24 41.26 -17.71
CA LYS A 389 30.43 42.02 -18.71
C LYS A 389 29.24 41.22 -19.30
N ASP A 390 28.07 41.86 -19.23
CA ASP A 390 26.92 41.97 -20.16
C ASP A 390 26.61 40.95 -21.29
N ARG A 391 25.31 40.57 -21.37
CA ARG A 391 24.32 40.81 -22.47
C ARG A 391 23.36 39.60 -22.60
N ARG A 392 22.07 39.68 -22.91
CA ARG A 392 21.00 40.71 -23.01
C ARG A 392 19.68 39.91 -23.11
N LYS A 393 18.61 40.42 -22.51
CA LYS A 393 17.22 40.00 -22.71
C LYS A 393 16.68 40.53 -24.04
N TRP A 394 15.72 39.81 -24.63
CA TRP A 394 14.70 40.39 -25.52
C TRP A 394 13.34 39.77 -25.20
N SER A 395 12.34 40.63 -25.11
CA SER A 395 10.92 40.36 -24.84
C SER A 395 10.06 41.03 -25.92
N ALA A 396 8.79 40.62 -26.04
CA ALA A 396 7.62 41.28 -26.68
C ALA A 396 6.94 40.35 -27.70
N THR A 397 5.62 40.30 -27.92
CA THR A 397 4.39 40.85 -27.29
C THR A 397 3.19 40.16 -27.97
N SER A 398 2.03 40.24 -27.31
CA SER A 398 0.67 39.84 -27.70
C SER A 398 0.03 40.67 -28.82
N GLU A 399 -0.98 40.10 -29.50
CA GLU A 399 -2.11 40.83 -30.11
C GLU A 399 -3.37 39.94 -30.24
N ASP A 400 -4.52 40.51 -29.86
CA ASP A 400 -5.88 39.94 -29.83
C ASP A 400 -6.65 40.14 -31.16
N SER A 401 -7.71 39.34 -31.42
CA SER A 401 -9.06 39.87 -31.74
C SER A 401 -10.17 38.81 -31.99
N HIS A 402 -11.27 39.03 -31.27
CA HIS A 402 -12.70 38.70 -31.38
C HIS A 402 -13.30 37.91 -32.58
N LEU A 403 -14.22 36.97 -32.27
CA LEU A 403 -15.63 36.99 -32.73
C LEU A 403 -16.53 36.01 -31.93
N SER A 404 -17.81 36.36 -31.75
CA SER A 404 -18.78 35.81 -30.80
C SER A 404 -19.97 35.04 -31.42
N ASN A 405 -20.59 34.18 -30.60
CA ASN A 405 -21.98 33.66 -30.55
C ASN A 405 -22.62 32.87 -31.71
N MET A 406 -23.15 31.66 -31.42
CA MET A 406 -24.53 31.21 -31.74
C MET A 406 -24.88 29.87 -31.03
N THR A 407 -26.14 29.74 -30.62
CA THR A 407 -26.82 28.66 -29.87
C THR A 407 -27.22 27.44 -30.74
N PRO A 408 -27.54 26.26 -30.14
CA PRO A 408 -27.76 25.01 -30.88
C PRO A 408 -29.25 24.67 -31.17
N ILE A 409 -29.47 23.93 -32.27
CA ILE A 409 -30.76 23.38 -32.74
C ILE A 409 -30.71 21.84 -32.71
N THR A 410 -31.68 21.18 -32.06
CA THR A 410 -32.10 19.75 -32.22
C THR A 410 -33.24 19.66 -33.26
N PRO A 411 -33.60 18.52 -33.95
CA PRO A 411 -33.82 17.12 -33.49
C PRO A 411 -33.52 16.04 -34.62
N PRO A 412 -34.10 14.81 -34.77
CA PRO A 412 -34.94 13.95 -33.92
C PRO A 412 -34.46 12.46 -33.77
N ALA A 413 -35.25 11.69 -33.00
CA ALA A 413 -35.08 10.30 -32.55
C ALA A 413 -35.63 9.22 -33.50
N GLU A 414 -35.13 7.97 -33.35
CA GLU A 414 -35.76 6.63 -33.54
C GLU A 414 -34.63 5.57 -33.72
N SER A 415 -34.66 4.30 -33.26
CA SER A 415 -35.52 3.50 -32.39
C SER A 415 -34.77 2.22 -31.93
N SER A 416 -34.94 1.87 -30.65
CA SER A 416 -34.85 0.57 -29.92
C SER A 416 -34.05 -0.64 -30.45
N ASN A 417 -33.14 -1.21 -29.63
CA ASN A 417 -33.52 -2.33 -28.73
C ASN A 417 -32.51 -2.65 -27.59
N ARG A 418 -33.10 -3.12 -26.48
CA ARG A 418 -32.65 -3.19 -25.07
C ARG A 418 -31.47 -4.14 -24.74
N GLY A 419 -30.48 -3.59 -24.03
CA GLY A 419 -29.67 -4.29 -23.01
C GLY A 419 -29.52 -3.34 -21.81
N ILE A 420 -29.83 -3.81 -20.60
CA ILE A 420 -29.87 -2.97 -19.38
C ILE A 420 -28.43 -2.63 -18.98
N HIS A 421 -27.92 -1.52 -19.51
CA HIS A 421 -26.78 -0.79 -18.96
C HIS A 421 -27.32 0.19 -17.91
N LEU A 422 -26.98 -0.04 -16.63
CA LEU A 422 -27.09 0.98 -15.59
C LEU A 422 -25.91 1.96 -15.72
N ASN A 423 -25.85 2.69 -16.84
CA ASN A 423 -25.00 3.85 -17.01
C ASN A 423 -25.87 4.96 -17.63
N ASN A 424 -26.59 5.66 -16.77
CA ASN A 424 -27.02 7.06 -16.90
C ASN A 424 -28.03 7.36 -15.78
N SER A 425 -27.51 7.65 -14.59
CA SER A 425 -28.28 8.39 -13.58
C SER A 425 -28.09 9.89 -13.86
N PRO A 426 -29.15 10.72 -13.97
CA PRO A 426 -29.06 12.14 -14.29
C PRO A 426 -28.68 13.03 -13.09
N TYR A 427 -28.05 12.47 -12.05
CA TYR A 427 -27.84 13.18 -10.78
C TYR A 427 -26.42 13.76 -10.66
N CYS A 428 -26.40 15.09 -10.49
CA CYS A 428 -25.29 15.98 -10.13
C CYS A 428 -24.09 16.06 -11.08
N ASN A 429 -24.25 16.85 -12.15
CA ASN A 429 -23.15 17.39 -12.94
C ASN A 429 -22.58 18.66 -12.26
N SER A 430 -22.29 18.62 -10.94
CA SER A 430 -21.56 19.70 -10.30
C SER A 430 -20.11 19.59 -10.74
N LYS A 431 -19.64 20.56 -11.53
CA LYS A 431 -18.22 20.70 -11.83
C LYS A 431 -17.51 20.93 -10.50
N ILE A 432 -16.79 19.93 -10.01
CA ILE A 432 -15.92 20.08 -8.85
C ILE A 432 -14.67 20.81 -9.32
N ASP A 433 -14.51 22.04 -8.85
CA ASP A 433 -13.31 22.83 -9.09
C ASP A 433 -12.22 22.46 -8.09
N PHE A 434 -10.97 22.48 -8.57
CA PHE A 434 -9.77 22.17 -7.80
C PHE A 434 -8.75 23.31 -7.90
N GLU A 435 -7.95 23.47 -6.85
CA GLU A 435 -6.81 24.39 -6.77
C GLU A 435 -5.55 23.61 -6.34
N ILE A 436 -4.38 23.98 -6.89
CA ILE A 436 -3.10 23.41 -6.48
C ILE A 436 -2.44 24.38 -5.49
N ILE A 437 -2.22 23.93 -4.25
CA ILE A 437 -1.54 24.70 -3.21
C ILE A 437 -0.31 23.90 -2.77
N SER A 438 0.89 24.47 -2.97
CA SER A 438 2.16 23.82 -2.62
C SER A 438 2.31 22.40 -3.19
N GLY A 439 1.88 22.18 -4.43
CA GLY A 439 1.97 20.88 -5.11
C GLY A 439 0.84 19.88 -4.76
N ARG A 440 -0.01 20.19 -3.78
CA ARG A 440 -1.13 19.35 -3.35
C ARG A 440 -2.45 19.84 -3.96
N ARG A 441 -3.37 18.93 -4.29
CA ARG A 441 -4.64 19.23 -4.98
C ARG A 441 -5.79 19.41 -3.98
N TYR A 442 -6.33 20.61 -3.82
CA TYR A 442 -7.46 20.91 -2.93
C TYR A 442 -8.75 21.17 -3.70
N GLN A 443 -9.90 20.91 -3.09
CA GLN A 443 -11.20 21.27 -3.65
C GLN A 443 -11.49 22.76 -3.40
N SER A 444 -11.83 23.50 -4.45
CA SER A 444 -12.08 24.96 -4.39
C SER A 444 -13.54 25.33 -4.70
N SER A 445 -14.43 24.35 -4.78
CA SER A 445 -15.84 24.57 -5.10
C SER A 445 -16.54 25.46 -4.06
N PRO A 446 -17.41 26.41 -4.46
CA PRO A 446 -18.14 27.27 -3.51
C PRO A 446 -18.96 26.45 -2.49
N GLY A 447 -18.78 26.73 -1.21
CA GLY A 447 -19.43 25.99 -0.11
C GLY A 447 -18.69 24.71 0.32
N ALA A 448 -17.54 24.37 -0.30
CA ALA A 448 -16.72 23.26 0.16
C ALA A 448 -16.08 23.56 1.52
N HIS A 449 -16.34 22.69 2.49
CA HIS A 449 -15.75 22.76 3.82
C HIS A 449 -14.41 22.01 3.91
N PHE A 450 -14.08 21.19 2.91
CA PHE A 450 -12.83 20.42 2.82
C PHE A 450 -11.60 21.32 2.79
N TYR A 451 -10.66 21.07 3.70
CA TYR A 451 -9.36 21.72 3.76
C TYR A 451 -8.21 20.72 3.67
N LEU A 452 -8.52 19.43 3.41
CA LEU A 452 -7.56 18.41 3.05
C LEU A 452 -7.48 18.27 1.52
N PRO A 453 -6.31 17.91 1.00
CA PRO A 453 -6.12 17.65 -0.41
C PRO A 453 -6.83 16.37 -0.84
N CYS A 454 -6.82 16.11 -2.14
CA CYS A 454 -7.45 14.99 -2.82
C CYS A 454 -6.50 14.47 -3.91
N ASP A 455 -5.29 14.11 -3.49
CA ASP A 455 -4.21 13.56 -4.31
C ASP A 455 -3.76 12.21 -3.74
N ASP A 456 -2.81 11.59 -4.43
CA ASP A 456 -2.32 10.24 -4.09
C ASP A 456 -1.63 10.25 -2.71
N ASP A 457 -0.93 11.31 -2.35
CA ASP A 457 -0.32 11.48 -1.02
C ASP A 457 -1.38 11.44 0.12
N GLU A 458 -2.55 12.04 -0.11
CA GLU A 458 -3.66 11.96 0.86
C GLU A 458 -4.32 10.59 0.86
N ALA A 459 -4.41 9.92 -0.29
CA ALA A 459 -4.89 8.54 -0.36
C ALA A 459 -4.00 7.61 0.48
N ASP A 460 -2.67 7.75 0.36
CA ASP A 460 -1.69 6.98 1.13
C ASP A 460 -1.80 7.27 2.63
N ARG A 461 -1.95 8.54 3.02
CA ARG A 461 -2.21 8.90 4.43
C ARG A 461 -3.48 8.22 4.96
N LEU A 462 -4.56 8.20 4.18
CA LEU A 462 -5.82 7.56 4.57
C LEU A 462 -5.70 6.03 4.69
N VAL A 463 -4.78 5.39 3.96
CA VAL A 463 -4.43 3.97 4.13
C VAL A 463 -3.72 3.75 5.47
N ILE A 464 -2.71 4.56 5.80
CA ILE A 464 -2.02 4.50 7.11
C ILE A 464 -3.03 4.67 8.25
N MET A 465 -3.90 5.68 8.13
CA MET A 465 -4.96 5.94 9.09
C MET A 465 -5.94 4.77 9.21
N HIS A 466 -6.26 4.08 8.11
CA HIS A 466 -7.14 2.92 8.14
C HIS A 466 -6.60 1.82 9.05
N PHE A 467 -5.34 1.42 8.85
CA PHE A 467 -4.71 0.40 9.68
C PHE A 467 -4.54 0.90 11.12
N LEU A 468 -4.07 2.13 11.35
CA LEU A 468 -3.97 2.71 12.69
C LEU A 468 -5.26 2.54 13.52
N ILE A 469 -6.40 2.88 12.92
CA ILE A 469 -7.72 2.77 13.56
C ILE A 469 -8.11 1.32 13.76
N LYS A 470 -7.88 0.46 12.75
CA LYS A 470 -8.16 -0.97 12.84
C LYS A 470 -7.44 -1.62 14.03
N TYR A 471 -6.23 -1.17 14.39
CA TYR A 471 -5.55 -1.63 15.61
C TYR A 471 -6.27 -1.18 16.85
N ALA A 472 -6.48 0.14 16.91
CA ALA A 472 -6.93 0.81 18.10
C ALA A 472 -8.31 0.28 18.53
N PHE A 473 -9.13 -0.11 17.56
CA PHE A 473 -10.46 -0.66 17.77
C PHE A 473 -10.56 -2.18 17.61
N ASN A 474 -9.43 -2.87 17.42
CA ASN A 474 -9.33 -4.33 17.34
C ASN A 474 -10.26 -4.97 16.28
N GLY A 475 -10.31 -4.38 15.09
CA GLY A 475 -11.13 -4.90 13.98
C GLY A 475 -11.57 -3.85 12.97
N ASN A 476 -12.24 -4.32 11.91
CA ASN A 476 -12.83 -3.48 10.89
C ASN A 476 -14.16 -2.84 11.30
N VAL A 477 -14.87 -3.46 12.23
CA VAL A 477 -16.21 -3.06 12.67
C VAL A 477 -16.33 -3.27 14.17
N VAL A 478 -16.93 -2.31 14.87
CA VAL A 478 -17.23 -2.39 16.32
C VAL A 478 -18.70 -2.69 16.55
N ALA A 479 -19.58 -2.22 15.66
CA ALA A 479 -21.00 -2.58 15.68
C ALA A 479 -21.20 -4.11 15.55
N PRO A 480 -22.18 -4.70 16.26
CA PRO A 480 -22.41 -6.14 16.29
C PRO A 480 -23.12 -6.66 15.03
N VAL A 481 -22.53 -6.43 13.86
CA VAL A 481 -23.14 -6.66 12.53
C VAL A 481 -22.55 -7.85 11.77
N ILE A 482 -21.45 -8.43 12.25
CA ILE A 482 -20.72 -9.52 11.55
C ILE A 482 -21.66 -10.67 11.19
N GLN A 483 -22.54 -11.09 12.10
CA GLN A 483 -23.50 -12.17 11.85
C GLN A 483 -24.53 -11.79 10.76
N ASN A 484 -24.90 -10.51 10.65
CA ASN A 484 -25.79 -10.01 9.60
C ASN A 484 -25.12 -10.02 8.21
N LEU A 485 -23.79 -9.89 8.17
CA LEU A 485 -23.00 -9.88 6.93
C LEU A 485 -22.57 -11.29 6.48
N GLN A 486 -22.52 -12.27 7.39
CA GLN A 486 -22.19 -13.67 7.09
C GLN A 486 -23.43 -14.46 6.63
N VAL A 487 -23.74 -14.41 5.34
CA VAL A 487 -24.80 -15.27 4.77
C VAL A 487 -24.28 -16.67 4.47
N LYS A 488 -24.89 -17.69 5.10
CA LYS A 488 -24.70 -19.09 4.70
C LYS A 488 -25.43 -19.33 3.38
N LEU A 489 -24.69 -19.60 2.30
CA LEU A 489 -25.22 -19.88 0.95
C LEU A 489 -26.29 -20.98 0.91
N GLU A 490 -26.32 -21.84 1.92
CA GLU A 490 -27.31 -22.91 2.10
C GLU A 490 -28.72 -22.39 2.42
N GLN A 491 -28.85 -21.20 3.02
CA GLN A 491 -30.12 -20.68 3.53
C GLN A 491 -30.87 -19.80 2.51
N ASN A 492 -30.16 -18.99 1.71
CA ASN A 492 -30.79 -18.22 0.63
C ASN A 492 -29.78 -17.81 -0.44
N LYS A 493 -29.72 -18.56 -1.55
CA LYS A 493 -28.78 -18.32 -2.67
C LYS A 493 -28.95 -16.96 -3.38
N SER A 494 -30.06 -16.27 -3.17
CA SER A 494 -30.42 -15.04 -3.90
C SER A 494 -30.17 -13.74 -3.11
N TYR A 495 -30.03 -13.84 -1.79
CA TYR A 495 -29.92 -12.67 -0.92
C TYR A 495 -28.46 -12.30 -0.66
N ARG A 496 -28.14 -11.00 -0.78
CA ARG A 496 -26.83 -10.43 -0.44
C ARG A 496 -27.03 -9.23 0.48
N PRO A 497 -26.50 -9.24 1.72
CA PRO A 497 -26.51 -8.07 2.59
C PRO A 497 -25.75 -6.93 1.93
N LYS A 498 -26.21 -5.70 2.14
CA LYS A 498 -25.64 -4.50 1.57
C LYS A 498 -25.08 -3.61 2.67
N VAL A 499 -23.85 -3.16 2.45
CA VAL A 499 -23.12 -2.24 3.30
C VAL A 499 -22.85 -0.95 2.53
N LEU A 500 -23.01 0.20 3.18
CA LEU A 500 -22.68 1.51 2.61
C LEU A 500 -21.58 2.19 3.44
N ASP A 501 -20.53 2.70 2.79
CA ASP A 501 -19.56 3.62 3.40
C ASP A 501 -19.74 5.02 2.80
N VAL A 502 -20.16 5.97 3.63
CA VAL A 502 -20.37 7.38 3.27
C VAL A 502 -19.09 8.16 3.51
N GLY A 503 -18.56 8.80 2.46
CA GLY A 503 -17.23 9.43 2.51
C GLY A 503 -16.11 8.39 2.46
N CYS A 504 -16.22 7.42 1.56
CA CYS A 504 -15.35 6.24 1.53
C CYS A 504 -13.88 6.53 1.15
N GLY A 505 -13.56 7.73 0.66
CA GLY A 505 -12.22 8.14 0.26
C GLY A 505 -11.62 7.20 -0.81
N PRO A 506 -10.41 6.65 -0.59
CA PRO A 506 -9.82 5.67 -1.51
C PRO A 506 -10.51 4.29 -1.48
N GLY A 507 -11.46 4.07 -0.57
CA GLY A 507 -12.23 2.83 -0.49
C GLY A 507 -11.51 1.67 0.20
N THR A 508 -10.36 1.89 0.85
CA THR A 508 -9.55 0.83 1.51
C THR A 508 -10.38 -0.08 2.41
N TRP A 509 -11.23 0.49 3.27
CA TRP A 509 -12.09 -0.27 4.18
C TRP A 509 -13.13 -1.12 3.43
N ILE A 510 -13.71 -0.59 2.34
CA ILE A 510 -14.64 -1.33 1.48
C ILE A 510 -13.93 -2.51 0.83
N LEU A 511 -12.72 -2.32 0.32
CA LEU A 511 -11.97 -3.37 -0.36
C LEU A 511 -11.62 -4.51 0.60
N GLU A 512 -11.24 -4.18 1.84
CA GLU A 512 -10.94 -5.17 2.88
C GLU A 512 -12.20 -5.96 3.27
N MET A 513 -13.28 -5.27 3.65
CA MET A 513 -14.54 -5.90 4.04
C MET A 513 -15.16 -6.71 2.90
N ALA A 514 -15.05 -6.26 1.65
CA ALA A 514 -15.55 -7.00 0.49
C ALA A 514 -14.80 -8.30 0.24
N THR A 515 -13.51 -8.35 0.60
CA THR A 515 -12.69 -9.55 0.53
C THR A 515 -13.06 -10.51 1.66
N GLU A 516 -13.27 -10.00 2.88
CA GLU A 516 -13.67 -10.77 4.06
C GLU A 516 -15.10 -11.36 3.94
N PHE A 517 -16.02 -10.61 3.33
CA PHE A 517 -17.43 -10.99 3.16
C PHE A 517 -17.82 -11.08 1.67
N PRO A 518 -17.36 -12.10 0.91
CA PRO A 518 -17.56 -12.21 -0.55
C PRO A 518 -19.03 -12.40 -0.98
N HIS A 519 -19.93 -12.65 -0.03
CA HIS A 519 -21.37 -12.81 -0.25
C HIS A 519 -22.20 -11.58 0.07
N SER A 520 -21.59 -10.52 0.61
CA SER A 520 -22.20 -9.22 0.85
C SER A 520 -21.79 -8.21 -0.23
N GLU A 521 -22.64 -7.23 -0.51
CA GLU A 521 -22.35 -6.10 -1.42
C GLU A 521 -21.85 -4.91 -0.62
N PHE A 522 -20.76 -4.28 -1.06
CA PHE A 522 -20.17 -3.11 -0.43
C PHE A 522 -20.24 -1.91 -1.36
N HIS A 523 -20.94 -0.87 -0.92
CA HIS A 523 -21.18 0.35 -1.67
C HIS A 523 -20.41 1.50 -1.04
N GLY A 524 -19.61 2.21 -1.83
CA GLY A 524 -18.84 3.37 -1.40
C GLY A 524 -19.29 4.60 -2.15
N ILE A 525 -19.62 5.65 -1.40
CA ILE A 525 -19.88 6.96 -2.00
C ILE A 525 -18.90 7.98 -1.46
N ASP A 526 -18.44 8.87 -2.33
CA ASP A 526 -17.63 10.02 -1.94
C ASP A 526 -17.91 11.19 -2.90
N LEU A 527 -17.69 12.41 -2.41
CA LEU A 527 -17.73 13.60 -3.24
C LEU A 527 -16.62 13.57 -4.31
N ARG A 528 -15.50 12.91 -3.99
CA ARG A 528 -14.26 12.89 -4.78
C ARG A 528 -13.98 11.48 -5.29
N THR A 529 -13.50 11.36 -6.51
CA THR A 529 -13.08 10.08 -7.09
C THR A 529 -11.65 9.72 -6.65
N MET A 530 -11.48 9.33 -5.38
CA MET A 530 -10.22 8.77 -4.88
C MET A 530 -10.21 7.23 -4.87
N PHE A 531 -11.39 6.62 -5.01
CA PHE A 531 -11.58 5.17 -5.02
C PHE A 531 -11.28 4.54 -6.39
N PRO A 532 -10.97 3.23 -6.43
CA PRO A 532 -10.65 2.54 -7.67
C PRO A 532 -11.86 2.42 -8.60
N SER A 533 -11.67 2.77 -9.87
CA SER A 533 -12.67 2.58 -10.92
C SER A 533 -12.55 1.24 -11.64
N THR A 534 -11.40 0.56 -11.51
CA THR A 534 -11.03 -0.55 -12.40
C THR A 534 -10.61 -1.84 -11.69
N ILE A 535 -9.67 -1.84 -10.72
CA ILE A 535 -9.29 -3.04 -9.94
C ILE A 535 -10.00 -3.01 -8.59
N LYS A 536 -10.92 -3.94 -8.35
CA LYS A 536 -11.63 -4.11 -7.07
C LYS A 536 -12.42 -5.44 -7.05
N PRO A 537 -12.76 -6.00 -5.87
CA PRO A 537 -13.62 -7.18 -5.76
C PRO A 537 -14.97 -6.97 -6.46
N GLN A 538 -15.55 -8.04 -7.02
CA GLN A 538 -16.78 -7.94 -7.83
C GLN A 538 -18.01 -7.47 -7.04
N ASN A 539 -18.01 -7.67 -5.74
CA ASN A 539 -19.05 -7.27 -4.80
C ASN A 539 -18.86 -5.84 -4.27
N THR A 540 -17.99 -5.02 -4.88
CA THR A 540 -17.81 -3.61 -4.54
C THR A 540 -18.43 -2.69 -5.58
N TYR A 541 -19.01 -1.57 -5.15
CA TYR A 541 -19.65 -0.58 -6.02
C TYR A 541 -19.26 0.81 -5.53
N PHE A 542 -18.58 1.60 -6.37
CA PHE A 542 -18.21 2.97 -6.02
C PHE A 542 -18.99 3.97 -6.86
N LEU A 543 -19.40 5.07 -6.23
CA LEU A 543 -20.13 6.14 -6.89
C LEU A 543 -19.65 7.50 -6.40
N GLN A 544 -19.26 8.36 -7.34
CA GLN A 544 -19.04 9.77 -7.04
C GLN A 544 -20.40 10.43 -6.87
N HIS A 545 -20.69 10.96 -5.68
CA HIS A 545 -21.99 11.57 -5.39
C HIS A 545 -21.90 12.63 -4.30
N ASP A 546 -22.67 13.70 -4.48
CA ASP A 546 -22.89 14.70 -3.43
C ASP A 546 -23.93 14.19 -2.43
N PHE A 547 -23.45 13.55 -1.36
CA PHE A 547 -24.29 13.03 -0.30
C PHE A 547 -25.05 14.11 0.49
N PHE A 548 -24.76 15.41 0.31
CA PHE A 548 -25.59 16.49 0.84
C PHE A 548 -26.84 16.78 0.00
N GLN A 549 -26.96 16.19 -1.19
CA GLN A 549 -28.17 16.21 -2.01
C GLN A 549 -29.09 15.01 -1.75
N GLY A 550 -28.78 14.21 -0.73
CA GLY A 550 -29.46 12.95 -0.42
C GLY A 550 -28.72 11.73 -0.97
N LEU A 551 -28.83 10.60 -0.29
CA LEU A 551 -28.19 9.36 -0.66
C LEU A 551 -28.91 8.72 -1.85
N PRO A 552 -28.21 8.29 -2.92
CA PRO A 552 -28.80 7.87 -4.20
C PRO A 552 -29.32 6.42 -4.17
N TYR A 553 -29.92 6.03 -3.04
CA TYR A 553 -30.41 4.69 -2.77
C TYR A 553 -31.84 4.74 -2.29
N ALA A 554 -32.59 3.66 -2.58
CA ALA A 554 -33.95 3.52 -2.09
C ALA A 554 -33.98 3.37 -0.55
N ASP A 555 -35.12 3.69 0.04
CA ASP A 555 -35.36 3.49 1.46
C ASP A 555 -35.14 2.02 1.83
N MET A 556 -34.61 1.76 3.03
CA MET A 556 -34.44 0.41 3.57
C MET A 556 -33.61 -0.54 2.66
N SER A 557 -32.54 -0.01 2.07
CA SER A 557 -31.64 -0.75 1.17
C SER A 557 -30.49 -1.46 1.90
N PHE A 558 -30.00 -0.92 3.02
CA PHE A 558 -28.75 -1.36 3.66
C PHE A 558 -28.96 -1.95 5.06
N GLU A 559 -28.18 -2.96 5.38
CA GLU A 559 -28.07 -3.60 6.69
C GLU A 559 -27.10 -2.85 7.59
N PHE A 560 -26.08 -2.25 6.97
CA PHE A 560 -25.03 -1.54 7.67
C PHE A 560 -24.64 -0.28 6.90
N VAL A 561 -24.58 0.85 7.59
CA VAL A 561 -24.05 2.10 7.06
C VAL A 561 -22.95 2.60 7.97
N ARG A 562 -21.83 2.95 7.37
CA ARG A 562 -20.66 3.49 8.03
C ARG A 562 -20.36 4.90 7.53
N MET A 563 -19.82 5.73 8.42
CA MET A 563 -19.18 6.99 8.06
C MET A 563 -17.97 7.21 8.97
N ARG A 564 -16.79 7.48 8.39
CA ARG A 564 -15.54 7.65 9.16
C ARG A 564 -14.77 8.91 8.79
N SER A 565 -14.24 9.61 9.79
CA SER A 565 -13.36 10.78 9.63
C SER A 565 -13.97 11.86 8.74
N MET A 566 -15.25 12.15 8.98
CA MET A 566 -16.05 13.10 8.21
C MET A 566 -16.44 14.34 9.03
N LEU A 567 -16.44 14.25 10.37
CA LEU A 567 -16.87 15.34 11.25
C LEU A 567 -16.01 16.59 11.10
N GLY A 568 -14.74 16.44 10.69
CA GLY A 568 -13.85 17.56 10.40
C GLY A 568 -14.24 18.39 9.17
N PHE A 569 -15.17 17.93 8.34
CA PHE A 569 -15.50 18.54 7.05
C PHE A 569 -16.99 18.85 6.88
N ILE A 570 -17.82 18.59 7.88
CA ILE A 570 -19.27 18.78 7.79
C ILE A 570 -19.77 19.67 8.92
N THR A 571 -20.66 20.59 8.58
CA THR A 571 -21.35 21.40 9.59
C THR A 571 -22.34 20.56 10.37
N GLN A 572 -22.73 21.01 11.55
CA GLN A 572 -23.76 20.32 12.35
C GLN A 572 -25.05 20.10 11.56
N LYS A 573 -25.49 21.10 10.77
CA LYS A 573 -26.68 20.99 9.91
C LYS A 573 -26.53 19.88 8.86
N GLN A 574 -25.36 19.77 8.24
CA GLN A 574 -25.07 18.73 7.25
C GLN A 574 -25.01 17.34 7.90
N LEU A 575 -24.42 17.22 9.09
CA LEU A 575 -24.42 15.98 9.85
C LEU A 575 -25.85 15.51 10.16
N LEU A 576 -26.71 16.40 10.66
CA LEU A 576 -28.11 16.07 10.95
C LEU A 576 -28.88 15.62 9.71
N PHE A 577 -28.65 16.28 8.57
CA PHE A 577 -29.22 15.86 7.29
C PHE A 577 -28.72 14.46 6.88
N LEU A 578 -27.41 14.21 6.97
CA LEU A 578 -26.83 12.91 6.65
C LEU A 578 -27.35 11.79 7.57
N LEU A 579 -27.49 12.04 8.88
CA LEU A 579 -28.07 11.06 9.80
C LEU A 579 -29.51 10.71 9.42
N SER A 580 -30.29 11.69 8.95
CA SER A 580 -31.66 11.47 8.45
C SER A 580 -31.65 10.57 7.21
N GLU A 581 -30.76 10.85 6.25
CA GLU A 581 -30.63 10.04 5.04
C GLU A 581 -30.08 8.64 5.31
N ILE A 582 -29.12 8.49 6.22
CA ILE A 582 -28.59 7.19 6.66
C ILE A 582 -29.71 6.37 7.30
N GLN A 583 -30.52 6.97 8.17
CA GLN A 583 -31.68 6.30 8.74
C GLN A 583 -32.69 5.90 7.67
N ARG A 584 -32.96 6.75 6.66
CA ARG A 584 -33.85 6.41 5.54
C ARG A 584 -33.38 5.17 4.78
N VAL A 585 -32.10 5.10 4.41
CA VAL A 585 -31.57 3.99 3.60
C VAL A 585 -31.29 2.72 4.42
N LEU A 586 -31.18 2.80 5.75
CA LEU A 586 -31.07 1.63 6.61
C LEU A 586 -32.39 0.84 6.67
N LYS A 587 -32.28 -0.48 6.61
CA LYS A 587 -33.36 -1.41 6.93
C LYS A 587 -33.72 -1.29 8.42
N PRO A 588 -34.97 -1.58 8.82
CA PRO A 588 -35.27 -1.79 10.23
C PRO A 588 -34.29 -2.80 10.83
N LEU A 589 -33.80 -2.52 12.03
CA LEU A 589 -32.74 -3.28 12.71
C LEU A 589 -31.35 -3.24 12.04
N GLY A 590 -31.15 -2.41 11.00
CA GLY A 590 -29.84 -2.14 10.43
C GLY A 590 -29.00 -1.24 11.35
N TYR A 591 -27.68 -1.35 11.24
CA TYR A 591 -26.73 -0.62 12.09
C TYR A 591 -26.15 0.61 11.40
N ILE A 592 -25.96 1.68 12.16
CA ILE A 592 -25.07 2.79 11.81
C ILE A 592 -23.80 2.68 12.65
N GLU A 593 -22.63 2.95 12.07
CA GLU A 593 -21.38 3.15 12.79
C GLU A 593 -20.68 4.43 12.33
N LEU A 594 -20.37 5.30 13.29
CA LEU A 594 -19.66 6.54 13.10
C LEU A 594 -18.32 6.46 13.83
N LEU A 595 -17.21 6.68 13.12
CA LEU A 595 -15.88 6.68 13.74
C LEU A 595 -15.14 7.97 13.40
N ASP A 596 -14.77 8.76 14.41
CA ASP A 596 -14.07 10.01 14.17
C ASP A 596 -13.05 10.36 15.25
N VAL A 597 -12.13 11.25 14.91
CA VAL A 597 -11.08 11.74 15.79
C VAL A 597 -11.55 13.00 16.52
N GLU A 598 -11.13 13.14 17.76
CA GLU A 598 -11.09 14.44 18.41
C GLU A 598 -9.86 15.19 17.88
N TYR A 599 -10.10 16.25 17.09
CA TYR A 599 -9.01 17.07 16.54
C TYR A 599 -8.21 17.84 17.60
N GLN A 600 -8.72 17.90 18.84
CA GLN A 600 -7.97 18.39 19.99
C GLN A 600 -6.84 17.43 20.34
N ILE A 601 -5.62 17.95 20.34
CA ILE A 601 -4.46 17.22 20.86
C ILE A 601 -4.34 17.43 22.37
N HIS A 602 -4.13 16.35 23.11
CA HIS A 602 -3.94 16.37 24.56
C HIS A 602 -2.45 16.33 24.92
N ARG A 603 -2.09 17.03 25.99
CA ARG A 603 -0.68 17.29 26.39
C ARG A 603 0.17 17.84 25.24
N PRO A 604 -0.27 18.87 24.51
CA PRO A 604 0.56 19.45 23.47
C PRO A 604 1.73 20.22 24.07
N GLY A 605 2.80 20.40 23.31
CA GLY A 605 3.70 21.53 23.55
C GLY A 605 3.23 22.77 22.78
N PRO A 606 3.99 23.88 22.85
CA PRO A 606 3.63 25.15 22.22
C PRO A 606 3.29 25.09 20.72
N ILE A 607 3.97 24.24 19.92
CA ILE A 607 3.76 24.20 18.47
C ILE A 607 2.39 23.56 18.16
N CYS A 608 2.15 22.37 18.68
CA CYS A 608 0.90 21.64 18.47
C CYS A 608 -0.30 22.34 19.11
N GLU A 609 -0.11 22.98 20.26
CA GLU A 609 -1.15 23.79 20.91
C GLU A 609 -1.61 24.91 19.96
N SER A 610 -0.67 25.61 19.33
CA SER A 610 -1.04 26.69 18.42
C SER A 610 -1.63 26.18 17.10
N ILE A 611 -1.02 25.19 16.46
CA ILE A 611 -1.48 24.72 15.15
C ILE A 611 -2.84 24.01 15.25
N LEU A 612 -2.98 23.04 16.16
CA LEU A 612 -4.14 22.15 16.21
C LEU A 612 -5.23 22.67 17.15
N ASN A 613 -4.87 23.05 18.39
CA ASN A 613 -5.86 23.46 19.37
C ASN A 613 -6.34 24.91 19.17
N GLN A 614 -5.58 25.77 18.47
CA GLN A 614 -5.97 27.16 18.21
C GLN A 614 -6.28 27.42 16.73
N GLN A 615 -5.31 27.32 15.82
CA GLN A 615 -5.51 27.73 14.42
C GLN A 615 -6.50 26.83 13.68
N LEU A 616 -6.37 25.51 13.81
CA LEU A 616 -7.30 24.55 13.21
C LEU A 616 -8.70 24.70 13.83
N GLN A 617 -8.80 24.77 15.17
CA GLN A 617 -10.08 25.01 15.85
C GLN A 617 -10.76 26.29 15.35
N ASN A 618 -10.06 27.42 15.30
CA ASN A 618 -10.57 28.69 14.79
C ASN A 618 -11.03 28.58 13.32
N THR A 619 -10.29 27.84 12.50
CA THR A 619 -10.62 27.62 11.09
C THR A 619 -11.90 26.80 10.94
N MET A 620 -12.04 25.72 11.73
CA MET A 620 -13.23 24.88 11.75
C MET A 620 -14.46 25.65 12.23
N GLN A 621 -14.33 26.42 13.32
CA GLN A 621 -15.41 27.26 13.86
C GLN A 621 -15.88 28.32 12.85
N LYS A 622 -14.96 29.00 12.14
CA LYS A 622 -15.31 29.96 11.08
C LYS A 622 -16.08 29.32 9.93
N LYS A 623 -15.89 28.02 9.70
CA LYS A 623 -16.63 27.22 8.71
C LYS A 623 -17.91 26.59 9.26
N GLY A 624 -18.27 26.83 10.53
CA GLY A 624 -19.46 26.26 11.17
C GLY A 624 -19.33 24.78 11.50
N ILE A 625 -18.10 24.28 11.65
CA ILE A 625 -17.77 22.90 11.97
C ILE A 625 -17.49 22.81 13.48
N ASP A 626 -18.13 21.86 14.15
CA ASP A 626 -17.94 21.64 15.58
C ASP A 626 -16.67 20.80 15.82
N PHE A 627 -15.67 21.43 16.44
CA PHE A 627 -14.37 20.84 16.75
C PHE A 627 -14.46 19.64 17.71
N LEU A 628 -15.53 19.56 18.52
CA LEU A 628 -15.73 18.53 19.53
C LEU A 628 -16.90 17.59 19.20
N ALA A 629 -17.39 17.59 17.96
CA ALA A 629 -18.56 16.81 17.53
C ALA A 629 -18.46 15.30 17.90
N SER A 630 -17.25 14.73 17.88
CA SER A 630 -16.99 13.33 18.21
C SER A 630 -17.36 12.94 19.64
N HIS A 631 -17.35 13.89 20.59
CA HIS A 631 -17.78 13.66 21.98
C HIS A 631 -19.29 13.44 22.11
N HIS A 632 -20.07 13.97 21.17
CA HIS A 632 -21.53 14.05 21.26
C HIS A 632 -22.26 13.07 20.32
N LEU A 633 -21.53 12.14 19.68
CA LEU A 633 -22.11 11.20 18.72
C LEU A 633 -23.25 10.36 19.28
N SER A 634 -23.11 9.83 20.50
CA SER A 634 -24.19 9.05 21.13
C SER A 634 -25.47 9.86 21.33
N THR A 635 -25.35 11.08 21.85
CA THR A 635 -26.49 12.00 21.99
C THR A 635 -27.12 12.32 20.63
N LEU A 636 -26.30 12.56 19.61
CA LEU A 636 -26.78 12.84 18.25
C LEU A 636 -27.54 11.63 17.68
N LEU A 637 -27.00 10.42 17.79
CA LEU A 637 -27.69 9.20 17.34
C LEU A 637 -28.97 8.92 18.11
N MET A 638 -29.02 9.18 19.42
CA MET A 638 -30.23 8.95 20.23
C MET A 638 -31.33 9.99 20.00
N THR A 639 -30.98 11.24 19.69
CA THR A 639 -31.94 12.36 19.65
C THR A 639 -32.31 12.80 18.24
N GLN A 640 -31.59 12.34 17.23
CA GLN A 640 -31.78 12.69 15.82
C GLN A 640 -31.76 11.37 15.04
N PRO A 641 -32.66 11.10 14.08
CA PRO A 641 -33.34 12.02 13.14
C PRO A 641 -34.84 12.27 13.40
N ALA A 642 -35.51 12.98 12.48
CA ALA A 642 -36.90 13.48 12.62
C ALA A 642 -37.96 12.39 12.93
N ASP A 643 -37.71 11.15 12.54
CA ASP A 643 -38.61 10.00 12.74
C ASP A 643 -38.29 9.21 14.03
N GLY A 644 -37.47 9.78 14.92
CA GLY A 644 -36.96 9.16 16.15
C GLY A 644 -35.51 8.71 15.99
N GLY A 645 -34.70 8.81 17.05
CA GLY A 645 -33.30 8.43 17.02
C GLY A 645 -33.05 6.91 16.91
N PHE A 646 -31.78 6.55 16.79
CA PHE A 646 -31.31 5.18 16.87
C PHE A 646 -31.46 4.63 18.30
N ILE A 647 -31.65 3.32 18.40
CA ILE A 647 -31.73 2.57 19.66
C ILE A 647 -30.45 1.76 19.87
N ASP A 648 -30.25 1.27 21.09
CA ASP A 648 -29.06 0.49 21.46
C ASP A 648 -27.77 1.21 21.06
N VAL A 649 -27.67 2.49 21.46
CA VAL A 649 -26.56 3.36 21.08
C VAL A 649 -25.40 3.18 22.05
N HIS A 650 -24.24 2.84 21.51
CA HIS A 650 -23.00 2.67 22.26
C HIS A 650 -21.94 3.62 21.71
N GLN A 651 -21.11 4.17 22.60
CA GLN A 651 -19.95 4.98 22.21
C GLN A 651 -18.72 4.51 22.98
N HIS A 652 -17.66 4.20 22.25
CA HIS A 652 -16.38 3.79 22.81
C HIS A 652 -15.33 4.81 22.43
N ARG A 653 -14.43 5.08 23.38
CA ARG A 653 -13.29 5.97 23.20
C ARG A 653 -12.00 5.17 23.30
N VAL A 654 -11.12 5.37 22.32
CA VAL A 654 -9.74 4.87 22.37
C VAL A 654 -8.79 6.06 22.34
N THR A 655 -7.84 6.08 23.27
CA THR A 655 -6.78 7.10 23.31
C THR A 655 -5.56 6.58 22.59
N ILE A 656 -5.14 7.25 21.52
CA ILE A 656 -4.01 6.83 20.70
C ILE A 656 -2.83 7.78 20.96
N PRO A 657 -1.69 7.29 21.47
CA PRO A 657 -0.50 8.11 21.71
C PRO A 657 0.12 8.59 20.40
N ILE A 658 0.97 9.62 20.44
CA ILE A 658 1.61 10.21 19.26
C ILE A 658 3.12 10.28 19.49
N GLY A 659 3.88 9.40 18.84
CA GLY A 659 5.34 9.31 18.94
C GLY A 659 5.86 8.61 20.20
N TRP A 660 4.97 8.09 21.05
CA TRP A 660 5.31 7.32 22.26
C TRP A 660 4.31 6.18 22.48
N GLY A 661 4.55 5.28 23.44
CA GLY A 661 3.63 4.17 23.69
C GLY A 661 3.77 3.02 22.67
N GLY A 662 4.98 2.84 22.15
CA GLY A 662 5.33 1.77 21.21
C GLY A 662 4.81 2.01 19.81
N GLN A 663 4.57 0.91 19.09
CA GLN A 663 4.18 0.87 17.69
C GLN A 663 3.09 1.87 17.32
N LEU A 664 2.00 1.80 18.07
CA LEU A 664 0.77 2.52 17.81
C LEU A 664 1.02 4.03 17.80
N GLY A 665 1.91 4.49 18.67
CA GLY A 665 2.31 5.89 18.71
C GLY A 665 3.20 6.31 17.55
N GLU A 666 4.13 5.47 17.11
CA GLU A 666 4.99 5.77 15.95
C GLU A 666 4.17 5.95 14.67
N VAL A 667 3.21 5.05 14.44
CA VAL A 667 2.29 5.12 13.29
C VAL A 667 1.39 6.35 13.37
N HIS A 668 0.90 6.67 14.57
CA HIS A 668 0.10 7.85 14.75
C HIS A 668 0.90 9.14 14.53
N ALA A 669 2.18 9.18 14.94
CA ALA A 669 3.09 10.28 14.64
C ALA A 669 3.33 10.44 13.13
N GLN A 670 3.49 9.36 12.38
CA GLN A 670 3.58 9.40 10.91
C GLN A 670 2.30 9.94 10.29
N ASN A 671 1.13 9.41 10.69
CA ASN A 671 -0.15 9.91 10.21
C ASN A 671 -0.37 11.39 10.56
N LEU A 672 0.07 11.83 11.75
CA LEU A 672 0.01 13.23 12.15
C LEU A 672 0.94 14.11 11.29
N CYS A 673 2.16 13.67 11.02
CA CYS A 673 3.10 14.37 10.15
C CYS A 673 2.47 14.65 8.76
N SER A 674 1.93 13.61 8.12
CA SER A 674 1.26 13.73 6.83
C SER A 674 -0.04 14.55 6.91
N PHE A 675 -0.76 14.51 8.03
CA PHE A 675 -1.94 15.36 8.24
C PHE A 675 -1.54 16.84 8.34
N LEU A 676 -0.46 17.17 9.06
CA LEU A 676 0.05 18.53 9.19
C LEU A 676 0.50 19.09 7.82
N GLN A 677 1.15 18.26 6.98
CA GLN A 677 1.47 18.60 5.60
C GLN A 677 0.20 18.89 4.76
N SER A 678 -0.88 18.15 5.04
CA SER A 678 -2.15 18.26 4.33
C SER A 678 -3.00 19.46 4.75
N ILE A 679 -2.70 20.08 5.90
CA ILE A 679 -3.35 21.32 6.35
C ILE A 679 -2.47 22.56 6.15
N HIS A 680 -1.67 22.57 5.08
CA HIS A 680 -0.69 23.61 4.76
C HIS A 680 -1.23 25.06 4.89
N PRO A 681 -2.47 25.42 4.49
CA PRO A 681 -3.00 26.78 4.71
C PRO A 681 -3.06 27.18 6.20
N THR A 682 -3.39 26.24 7.08
CA THR A 682 -3.43 26.43 8.54
C THR A 682 -2.02 26.61 9.09
N ILE A 683 -1.05 25.81 8.62
CA ILE A 683 0.37 25.96 8.99
C ILE A 683 0.91 27.33 8.56
N LYS A 684 0.60 27.76 7.34
CA LYS A 684 1.01 29.07 6.82
C LYS A 684 0.45 30.22 7.66
N ASN A 685 -0.79 30.12 8.14
CA ASN A 685 -1.37 31.11 9.05
C ASN A 685 -0.65 31.17 10.40
N TYR A 686 -0.25 30.01 10.94
CA TYR A 686 0.58 29.96 12.16
C TYR A 686 1.92 30.68 11.96
N MET A 687 2.63 30.37 10.88
CA MET A 687 3.94 30.99 10.56
C MET A 687 3.81 32.51 10.42
N ASN A 688 2.81 32.99 9.69
CA ASN A 688 2.58 34.42 9.50
C ASN A 688 2.32 35.19 10.83
N GLN A 689 1.80 34.51 11.86
CA GLN A 689 1.45 35.14 13.14
C GLN A 689 2.55 35.02 14.20
N ASN A 690 3.29 33.92 14.21
CA ASN A 690 4.20 33.58 15.31
C ASN A 690 5.67 33.48 14.91
N ASP A 691 5.98 33.27 13.63
CA ASP A 691 7.36 33.18 13.15
C ASP A 691 7.51 33.72 11.71
N PRO A 692 7.55 35.06 11.53
CA PRO A 692 7.68 35.69 10.23
C PRO A 692 9.08 35.55 9.60
N GLN A 693 10.03 34.89 10.27
CA GLN A 693 11.43 34.77 9.83
C GLN A 693 11.78 33.34 9.44
N ASP A 694 11.66 33.02 8.15
CA ASP A 694 12.40 31.99 7.39
C ASP A 694 12.45 30.53 7.89
N THR A 695 11.71 30.12 8.94
CA THR A 695 11.61 28.70 9.32
C THR A 695 10.91 27.92 8.20
N ASP A 696 11.52 26.82 7.76
CA ASP A 696 10.95 25.96 6.73
C ASP A 696 9.76 25.13 7.27
N ILE A 697 8.74 24.92 6.44
CA ILE A 697 7.47 24.27 6.85
C ILE A 697 7.69 22.82 7.28
N ASP A 698 8.60 22.10 6.62
CA ASP A 698 8.88 20.69 6.94
C ASP A 698 9.62 20.59 8.27
N THR A 699 10.48 21.56 8.58
CA THR A 699 11.16 21.67 9.87
C THR A 699 10.16 21.91 11.00
N LEU A 700 9.21 22.83 10.81
CA LEU A 700 8.15 23.09 11.79
C LEU A 700 7.28 21.85 12.06
N ILE A 701 6.92 21.11 11.01
CA ILE A 701 6.13 19.87 11.13
C ILE A 701 6.92 18.79 11.88
N ALA A 702 8.21 18.62 11.56
CA ALA A 702 9.06 17.68 12.25
C ALA A 702 9.19 18.03 13.76
N ASP A 703 9.34 19.31 14.09
CA ASP A 703 9.38 19.78 15.47
C ASP A 703 8.06 19.56 16.21
N ALA A 704 6.91 19.78 15.54
CA ALA A 704 5.58 19.49 16.10
C ALA A 704 5.43 18.00 16.48
N VAL A 705 5.88 17.08 15.61
CA VAL A 705 5.79 15.63 15.88
C VAL A 705 6.78 15.21 16.98
N LYS A 706 7.99 15.78 17.00
CA LYS A 706 8.98 15.55 18.06
C LYS A 706 8.51 16.06 19.42
N GLU A 707 7.85 17.21 19.43
CA GLU A 707 7.19 17.77 20.61
C GLU A 707 6.14 16.79 21.17
N CYS A 708 5.33 16.17 20.30
CA CYS A 708 4.35 15.17 20.73
C CYS A 708 4.97 14.00 21.49
N THR A 709 6.12 13.52 21.02
CA THR A 709 6.89 12.45 21.67
C THR A 709 7.36 12.88 23.05
N THR A 710 7.90 14.10 23.15
CA THR A 710 8.48 14.64 24.40
C THR A 710 7.40 14.90 25.45
N MET A 711 6.25 15.44 25.02
CA MET A 711 5.14 15.81 25.90
C MET A 711 4.19 14.64 26.21
N GLN A 712 4.44 13.47 25.61
CA GLN A 712 3.55 12.32 25.63
C GLN A 712 2.12 12.69 25.17
N SER A 713 2.05 13.41 24.05
CA SER A 713 0.79 13.87 23.47
C SER A 713 -0.05 12.73 22.90
N HIS A 714 -1.37 12.88 22.90
CA HIS A 714 -2.29 11.87 22.37
C HIS A 714 -3.55 12.53 21.81
N MET A 715 -4.30 11.79 20.99
CA MET A 715 -5.65 12.16 20.57
C MET A 715 -6.62 11.06 20.91
N ASN A 716 -7.87 11.44 21.16
CA ASN A 716 -8.95 10.48 21.39
C ASN A 716 -9.68 10.21 20.08
N TRP A 717 -10.01 8.95 19.86
CA TRP A 717 -10.83 8.48 18.77
C TRP A 717 -12.11 7.92 19.35
N PHE A 718 -13.22 8.22 18.71
CA PHE A 718 -14.54 7.78 19.14
C PHE A 718 -15.17 6.95 18.04
N VAL A 719 -15.66 5.77 18.42
CA VAL A 719 -16.60 5.01 17.60
C VAL A 719 -17.95 5.04 18.30
N CYS A 720 -19.00 5.29 17.55
CA CYS A 720 -20.36 5.28 18.05
C CYS A 720 -21.24 4.52 17.06
N TYR A 721 -21.96 3.52 17.55
CA TYR A 721 -22.90 2.76 16.73
C TYR A 721 -24.27 2.71 17.39
N GLY A 722 -25.29 2.46 16.58
CA GLY A 722 -26.68 2.32 17.00
C GLY A 722 -27.49 1.58 15.96
N GLN A 723 -28.67 1.13 16.34
CA GLN A 723 -29.56 0.35 15.49
C GLN A 723 -30.81 1.13 15.11
N LYS A 724 -31.25 1.01 13.86
CA LYS A 724 -32.53 1.57 13.42
C LYS A 724 -33.68 0.78 14.07
N PRO A 725 -34.69 1.43 14.67
CA PRO A 725 -35.85 0.74 15.25
C PRO A 725 -36.60 -0.20 14.30
N ALA A 726 -37.24 -1.24 14.84
CA ALA A 726 -37.84 -2.34 14.07
C ALA A 726 -39.15 -2.02 13.33
N ASN A 727 -39.91 -0.97 13.68
CA ASN A 727 -41.22 -0.71 13.07
C ASN A 727 -41.65 0.77 13.04
N ASN A 728 -42.38 1.11 11.97
CA ASN A 728 -43.18 2.32 11.77
C ASN A 728 -43.98 2.72 13.01
N VAL A 729 -43.67 3.87 13.60
CA VAL A 729 -44.73 4.69 14.19
C VAL A 729 -45.37 5.45 13.03
N PHE A 730 -46.33 4.81 12.35
CA PHE A 730 -47.36 5.59 11.68
C PHE A 730 -48.14 6.33 12.77
N THR A 731 -47.83 7.60 12.97
CA THR A 731 -48.86 8.60 13.24
C THR A 731 -48.81 9.62 12.13
N VAL A 732 -49.55 9.33 11.05
CA VAL A 732 -50.12 10.41 10.23
C VAL A 732 -51.09 11.15 11.13
N THR A 733 -50.70 12.35 11.56
CA THR A 733 -51.64 13.44 11.82
C THR A 733 -51.04 14.71 11.24
N PRO A 734 -51.76 15.45 10.38
CA PRO A 734 -51.28 16.74 9.90
C PRO A 734 -51.15 17.71 11.08
N PRO A 735 -50.30 18.74 11.00
CA PRO A 735 -50.12 19.69 12.10
C PRO A 735 -51.45 20.41 12.37
N PRO A 736 -51.96 20.43 13.62
CA PRO A 736 -52.97 21.40 13.99
C PRO A 736 -52.35 22.78 13.88
N SER A 737 -53.09 23.68 13.25
CA SER A 737 -52.78 25.09 13.08
C SER A 737 -52.34 25.75 14.38
N VAL A 738 -51.25 26.52 14.29
CA VAL A 738 -50.79 27.43 15.33
C VAL A 738 -51.91 28.41 15.69
N LYS A 739 -52.52 28.24 16.87
CA LYS A 739 -53.19 29.32 17.60
C LYS A 739 -53.03 29.13 19.11
N ASN A 740 -52.33 30.11 19.68
CA ASN A 740 -52.44 30.64 21.04
C ASN A 740 -52.21 29.68 22.22
N MET A 741 -51.06 29.82 22.89
CA MET A 741 -51.04 30.22 24.30
C MET A 741 -49.64 30.70 24.74
N ILE A 742 -49.64 31.82 25.48
CA ILE A 742 -48.54 32.60 26.05
C ILE A 742 -48.07 31.95 27.39
N PRO A 743 -46.84 32.21 27.87
CA PRO A 743 -46.09 31.34 28.77
C PRO A 743 -46.39 31.61 30.23
N ASN A 744 -46.12 30.66 31.12
CA ASN A 744 -45.75 30.93 32.50
C ASN A 744 -45.17 29.70 33.21
N ASP A 745 -44.22 30.00 34.10
CA ASP A 745 -43.74 29.24 35.26
C ASP A 745 -42.70 28.14 35.05
N TYR A 746 -41.44 28.57 34.97
CA TYR A 746 -40.30 27.83 35.53
C TYR A 746 -40.16 28.13 37.04
N PRO A 747 -39.98 27.13 37.91
CA PRO A 747 -39.27 27.30 39.16
C PRO A 747 -37.82 26.75 39.09
N PRO A 748 -36.93 27.21 39.98
CA PRO A 748 -35.48 27.19 39.77
C PRO A 748 -34.81 25.92 40.28
N SER A 749 -33.68 25.60 39.64
CA SER A 749 -32.49 24.92 40.19
C SER A 749 -32.66 23.60 40.95
N MET A 750 -32.10 22.51 40.41
CA MET A 750 -31.12 21.72 41.17
C MET A 750 -30.05 21.18 40.23
N ILE A 751 -28.87 21.79 40.36
CA ILE A 751 -27.59 21.20 39.97
C ILE A 751 -27.32 20.07 40.96
N THR A 752 -27.25 18.84 40.47
CA THR A 752 -26.42 17.78 41.07
C THR A 752 -26.22 16.68 40.01
N PRO A 753 -24.98 16.26 39.74
CA PRO A 753 -24.70 15.23 38.75
C PRO A 753 -25.11 13.87 39.33
N LEU A 754 -26.04 13.18 38.67
CA LEU A 754 -26.23 11.75 38.89
C LEU A 754 -24.99 11.05 38.35
N ALA A 755 -24.19 10.54 39.27
CA ALA A 755 -22.99 9.77 39.03
C ALA A 755 -23.26 8.65 38.01
N SER A 756 -22.52 8.64 36.92
CA SER A 756 -22.40 7.49 36.04
C SER A 756 -21.83 6.32 36.85
N PRO A 757 -22.51 5.18 36.96
CA PRO A 757 -21.90 3.97 37.47
C PRO A 757 -20.98 3.38 36.39
N ASN A 758 -19.80 2.92 36.82
CA ASN A 758 -18.77 2.20 36.07
C ASN A 758 -17.73 3.05 35.31
N THR A 759 -16.95 3.82 36.06
CA THR A 759 -15.53 4.01 35.74
C THR A 759 -14.75 2.75 36.13
N SER A 760 -14.47 1.86 35.18
CA SER A 760 -13.33 0.95 35.32
C SER A 760 -12.11 1.64 34.74
N SER A 761 -11.34 2.31 35.60
CA SER A 761 -9.95 2.61 35.31
C SER A 761 -9.20 1.28 35.21
N ILE A 762 -8.81 0.89 34.01
CA ILE A 762 -7.92 -0.26 33.82
C ILE A 762 -6.57 0.13 34.43
N ASP A 763 -6.22 -0.51 35.54
CA ASP A 763 -4.87 -0.47 36.09
C ASP A 763 -3.97 -1.30 35.15
N LEU A 764 -3.14 -0.61 34.38
CA LEU A 764 -2.23 -1.15 33.38
C LEU A 764 -1.23 -2.19 33.93
N LYS A 765 -1.12 -2.35 35.26
CA LYS A 765 -0.28 -3.37 35.88
C LYS A 765 -0.94 -4.74 36.04
N GLN A 766 -2.27 -4.83 36.13
CA GLN A 766 -2.95 -6.11 36.30
C GLN A 766 -3.20 -6.86 34.97
N TYR A 767 -3.22 -6.15 33.84
CA TYR A 767 -3.42 -6.77 32.52
C TYR A 767 -2.14 -7.38 31.92
N GLN A 768 -0.96 -6.94 32.37
CA GLN A 768 0.33 -7.50 31.94
C GLN A 768 0.60 -8.93 32.47
N GLN A 769 -0.22 -9.45 33.40
CA GLN A 769 -0.02 -10.78 33.98
C GLN A 769 -1.00 -11.85 33.46
N GLN A 770 -1.97 -11.51 32.60
CA GLN A 770 -2.99 -12.48 32.13
C GLN A 770 -3.13 -12.66 30.62
N ASN A 771 -2.37 -11.94 29.78
CA ASN A 771 -2.27 -12.22 28.35
C ASN A 771 -0.84 -12.01 27.86
N GLU A 772 -0.02 -13.06 27.93
CA GLU A 772 1.30 -13.13 27.29
C GLU A 772 1.17 -13.47 25.79
N ASN A 773 0.53 -12.61 25.02
CA ASN A 773 0.66 -12.59 23.55
C ASN A 773 1.15 -11.19 23.16
N THR A 774 2.47 -11.06 23.06
CA THR A 774 3.18 -9.81 22.78
C THR A 774 3.35 -9.61 21.28
N TRP A 775 2.81 -8.52 20.74
CA TRP A 775 3.05 -8.04 19.38
C TRP A 775 4.10 -6.91 19.44
N ASP A 776 5.24 -7.08 18.80
CA ASP A 776 6.47 -6.29 18.96
C ASP A 776 6.78 -5.34 17.77
N SER A 777 5.99 -5.36 16.67
CA SER A 777 6.15 -4.46 15.51
C SER A 777 4.83 -4.03 14.79
N ILE A 778 4.83 -3.04 13.86
CA ILE A 778 3.62 -2.57 13.12
C ILE A 778 3.20 -3.62 12.10
N ASN A 779 4.18 -4.40 11.67
CA ASN A 779 3.97 -5.54 10.80
C ASN A 779 3.20 -6.60 11.59
N ASP A 780 3.49 -6.80 12.89
CA ASP A 780 2.71 -7.67 13.77
C ASP A 780 1.26 -7.19 13.97
N PHE A 781 1.01 -5.89 13.81
CA PHE A 781 -0.32 -5.32 13.89
C PHE A 781 -1.14 -5.53 12.58
N VAL A 782 -0.50 -5.43 11.41
CA VAL A 782 -1.15 -5.68 10.12
C VAL A 782 -1.26 -7.19 9.82
N ASP A 783 -0.29 -8.00 10.28
CA ASP A 783 -0.20 -9.45 10.07
C ASP A 783 -1.03 -10.28 11.06
N GLY A 784 -1.54 -9.68 12.16
CA GLY A 784 -2.47 -10.35 13.10
C GLY A 784 -3.86 -10.68 12.53
N TYR A 785 -4.05 -10.57 11.22
CA TYR A 785 -5.30 -10.87 10.49
C TYR A 785 -5.25 -12.17 9.66
N THR A 786 -4.24 -13.02 9.89
CA THR A 786 -4.27 -14.42 9.44
C THR A 786 -4.23 -15.35 10.65
N ASP A 787 -5.39 -15.54 11.28
CA ASP A 787 -5.75 -16.76 12.01
C ASP A 787 -7.26 -17.00 11.88
#